data_AF-F8FPS7-F1
#
_entry.id   AF-F8FPS7-F1
#
_cell.length_a   1.000
_cell.length_b   1.000
_cell.length_c   1.000
_cell.angle_alpha   90.00
_cell.angle_beta   90.00
_cell.angle_gamma   90.00
#
_symmetry.space_group_name_H-M   'P 1'
#
loop_
_entity.id
_entity.type
_entity.pdbx_description
1 polymer ?
#
loop_
_entity_poly.entity_id
_entity_poly.type
_entity_poly.pdbx_seq_one_letter_code
_entity_poly.pdbx_strand_id
1 'polypeptide(L)'
;MRNETVQTDIAVIGGGLAGVNAAIAAARLGRTVALVQNRPVLGGNSSSEVRVWVCGATGHGTHRYARETGIMGELFVENQYRNPEGNPYFWDLVLLEAVRAEKNIQLFLNTDVHEVEAEGSEEDRSIVSVTGWMMGSERRIRFESGMYLDCTGDGLVGFLAGAKFRLGREARHEYNEEWAPETPDDITLGSTILFYSKDAGQPVKYVPPSFAKDITQTSIPIRRVIRSGDSGCHYWWIEWGGELDTVHENERIRDELWSVIYGIWDYIKNSGQFDAENMTLEWVGSLPGKREYRRFVGDYVLNQNDILAQREFEDRVAFGGWSIDLHPPQGMYAQESGSKHLYTDGVYHVPFRSLYSANVSNLLFAGRNISATHVAFGTTRVMATCAVIGEAAGTGAALAVQHGTTPRGVYRERLAELQQTLLRQDASVIGLRSADEADLARRAAVSSSGHLRRLALEAPAEPYPLKADAGLLLPVAPQLAELELLADAAEDTVLEVEVWSTGRPENYVPHTLELRSTGTAKAGERQWVKIPLGWAPEEAQNAFIVVKANPQLSLYLSDQPQTGVIAFHHSAAPASAQNPENYRSDQPVVEWTMRELGARRPFCFRAYPETNAFTPEQAVNGYLRPYGQPHLWVSEPLASRGEAHLELSWPEPVTVSEVQLVFNDDVNEDLINLHHHRTPFDIIPELVRDYRIEGFVNGSWQALHREEGNRKRKRVHRLDAPVTVERLRLAVEQTNGSRGAEVVEIRVYG
;
A
#
# COMPACT_ATOMS: atom_id res chain seq x y z
N MET A 1 27.07 33.70 9.95
CA MET A 1 26.88 32.37 9.34
C MET A 1 27.54 31.32 10.21
N ARG A 2 26.76 30.38 10.75
CA ARG A 2 27.26 29.31 11.60
C ARG A 2 27.56 28.09 10.72
N ASN A 3 28.79 27.60 10.75
CA ASN A 3 29.16 26.33 10.12
C ASN A 3 29.06 25.21 11.15
N GLU A 4 28.53 24.07 10.75
CA GLU A 4 28.33 22.91 11.61
C GLU A 4 28.56 21.62 10.82
N THR A 5 29.13 20.62 11.50
CA THR A 5 29.24 19.26 10.97
C THR A 5 28.39 18.33 11.83
N VAL A 6 27.54 17.56 11.18
CA VAL A 6 26.71 16.51 11.78
C VAL A 6 27.28 15.17 11.32
N GLN A 7 27.65 14.33 12.27
CA GLN A 7 28.12 12.97 12.01
C GLN A 7 27.07 11.97 12.46
N THR A 8 26.66 11.10 11.54
CA THR A 8 25.67 10.04 11.74
C THR A 8 26.09 8.79 10.97
N ASP A 9 25.49 7.64 11.29
CA ASP A 9 25.71 6.44 10.49
C ASP A 9 25.15 6.61 9.07
N ILE A 10 23.98 7.23 8.98
CA ILE A 10 23.19 7.33 7.76
C ILE A 10 22.65 8.76 7.58
N ALA A 11 22.77 9.32 6.38
CA ALA A 11 22.10 10.55 6.00
C ALA A 11 20.98 10.27 4.98
N VAL A 12 19.74 10.62 5.32
CA VAL A 12 18.57 10.53 4.45
C VAL A 12 18.21 11.94 3.97
N ILE A 13 18.36 12.19 2.68
CA ILE A 13 18.10 13.51 2.10
C ILE A 13 16.77 13.49 1.33
N GLY A 14 15.77 14.17 1.86
CA GLY A 14 14.39 14.21 1.37
C GLY A 14 13.41 13.64 2.40
N GLY A 15 12.49 14.48 2.89
CA GLY A 15 11.46 14.14 3.88
C GLY A 15 10.12 13.69 3.27
N GLY A 16 10.13 13.16 2.05
CA GLY A 16 8.96 12.48 1.47
C GLY A 16 8.68 11.15 2.17
N LEU A 17 7.60 10.44 1.81
CA LEU A 17 7.27 9.16 2.46
C LEU A 17 8.40 8.13 2.35
N ALA A 18 9.10 8.07 1.22
CA ALA A 18 10.28 7.21 1.07
C ALA A 18 11.36 7.51 2.13
N GLY A 19 11.73 8.79 2.29
CA GLY A 19 12.75 9.17 3.28
C GLY A 19 12.29 9.06 4.73
N VAL A 20 11.02 9.36 5.03
CA VAL A 20 10.44 9.12 6.37
C VAL A 20 10.52 7.64 6.74
N ASN A 21 10.09 6.75 5.84
CA ASN A 21 10.09 5.32 6.09
C ASN A 21 11.53 4.77 6.17
N ALA A 22 12.43 5.25 5.32
CA ALA A 22 13.83 4.85 5.37
C ALA A 22 14.53 5.26 6.67
N ALA A 23 14.30 6.49 7.14
CA ALA A 23 14.88 7.00 8.37
C ALA A 23 14.37 6.22 9.60
N ILE A 24 13.05 5.96 9.67
CA ILE A 24 12.45 5.16 10.74
C ILE A 24 12.98 3.73 10.73
N ALA A 25 13.05 3.08 9.55
CA ALA A 25 13.56 1.71 9.43
C ALA A 25 15.00 1.59 9.95
N ALA A 26 15.88 2.51 9.53
CA ALA A 26 17.26 2.54 9.98
C ALA A 26 17.40 2.85 11.48
N ALA A 27 16.62 3.81 11.99
CA ALA A 27 16.65 4.20 13.40
C ALA A 27 16.21 3.07 14.34
N ARG A 28 15.18 2.31 13.95
CA ARG A 28 14.68 1.13 14.68
C ARG A 28 15.68 -0.02 14.73
N LEU A 29 16.63 -0.07 13.79
CA LEU A 29 17.78 -0.99 13.79
C LEU A 29 18.99 -0.44 14.55
N GLY A 30 18.83 0.65 15.30
CA GLY A 30 19.84 1.21 16.19
C GLY A 30 20.84 2.14 15.52
N ARG A 31 20.63 2.55 14.27
CA ARG A 31 21.53 3.46 13.55
C ARG A 31 21.15 4.91 13.80
N THR A 32 22.16 5.78 13.96
CA THR A 32 21.97 7.22 14.01
C THR A 32 21.69 7.77 12.61
N VAL A 33 20.63 8.57 12.48
CA VAL A 33 20.15 9.06 11.17
C VAL A 33 20.04 10.57 11.17
N ALA A 34 20.59 11.24 10.16
CA ALA A 34 20.24 12.61 9.82
C ALA A 34 19.14 12.61 8.75
N LEU A 35 17.91 12.98 9.11
CA LEU A 35 16.81 13.15 8.15
C LEU A 35 16.71 14.63 7.76
N VAL A 36 17.06 14.94 6.51
CA VAL A 36 17.18 16.31 6.01
C VAL A 36 16.06 16.60 5.02
N GLN A 37 15.29 17.66 5.25
CA GLN A 37 14.17 18.07 4.41
C GLN A 37 14.25 19.57 4.14
N ASN A 38 14.12 19.97 2.87
CA ASN A 38 14.29 21.36 2.47
C ASN A 38 13.13 22.29 2.85
N ARG A 39 12.05 21.73 3.42
CA ARG A 39 10.79 22.41 3.73
C ARG A 39 10.33 22.17 5.17
N PRO A 40 9.30 22.89 5.68
CA PRO A 40 8.94 22.85 7.10
C PRO A 40 8.10 21.62 7.49
N VAL A 41 7.65 20.81 6.54
CA VAL A 41 6.82 19.63 6.79
C VAL A 41 7.37 18.38 6.08
N LEU A 42 7.02 17.23 6.63
CA LEU A 42 7.30 15.91 6.06
C LEU A 42 6.16 15.45 5.16
N GLY A 43 6.39 14.41 4.36
CA GLY A 43 5.38 13.78 3.49
C GLY A 43 5.54 14.10 2.01
N GLY A 44 6.42 15.04 1.64
CA GLY A 44 6.67 15.37 0.23
C GLY A 44 5.39 15.80 -0.48
N ASN A 45 5.01 15.16 -1.60
CA ASN A 45 3.78 15.48 -2.30
C ASN A 45 2.50 15.14 -1.50
N SER A 46 2.58 14.30 -0.46
CA SER A 46 1.42 13.99 0.40
C SER A 46 1.19 15.00 1.52
N SER A 47 2.15 15.90 1.74
CA SER A 47 2.08 16.92 2.80
C SER A 47 1.00 17.96 2.53
N SER A 48 0.70 18.78 3.53
CA SER A 48 -0.22 19.92 3.37
C SER A 48 0.16 20.95 2.30
N GLU A 49 1.43 20.95 1.84
CA GLU A 49 1.95 21.85 0.80
C GLU A 49 1.48 21.49 -0.62
N VAL A 50 1.19 20.21 -0.88
CA VAL A 50 0.84 19.71 -2.23
C VAL A 50 -0.46 18.89 -2.21
N ARG A 51 -0.74 18.15 -1.13
CA ARG A 51 -2.01 17.44 -0.85
C ARG A 51 -2.37 16.33 -1.85
N VAL A 52 -1.37 15.69 -2.45
CA VAL A 52 -1.61 14.47 -3.24
C VAL A 52 -2.02 13.33 -2.31
N TRP A 53 -3.00 12.54 -2.71
CA TRP A 53 -3.42 11.35 -1.99
C TRP A 53 -2.34 10.28 -1.96
N VAL A 54 -2.13 9.69 -0.77
CA VAL A 54 -1.27 8.52 -0.61
C VAL A 54 -2.01 7.29 -1.11
N CYS A 55 -1.92 7.06 -2.42
CA CYS A 55 -2.33 5.81 -3.06
C CYS A 55 -1.20 4.77 -3.00
N GLY A 56 -1.54 3.52 -3.29
CA GLY A 56 -0.64 2.38 -3.23
C GLY A 56 -1.08 1.20 -4.08
N ALA A 57 -0.60 0.02 -3.71
CA ALA A 57 -0.81 -1.23 -4.44
C ALA A 57 -2.28 -1.70 -4.47
N THR A 58 -3.16 -1.15 -3.63
CA THR A 58 -4.61 -1.42 -3.70
C THR A 58 -5.24 -0.92 -5.00
N GLY A 59 -4.68 0.11 -5.65
CA GLY A 59 -5.24 0.67 -6.88
C GLY A 59 -6.70 1.13 -6.71
N HIS A 60 -7.05 1.70 -5.55
CA HIS A 60 -8.44 2.04 -5.18
C HIS A 60 -9.37 0.82 -5.15
N GLY A 61 -8.93 -0.26 -4.49
CA GLY A 61 -9.65 -1.53 -4.38
C GLY A 61 -9.65 -2.40 -5.66
N THR A 62 -8.85 -2.03 -6.66
CA THR A 62 -8.63 -2.84 -7.86
C THR A 62 -7.86 -4.11 -7.51
N HIS A 63 -6.83 -4.03 -6.67
CA HIS A 63 -6.15 -5.21 -6.15
C HIS A 63 -6.66 -5.56 -4.75
N ARG A 64 -6.66 -6.85 -4.44
CA ARG A 64 -7.19 -7.42 -3.20
C ARG A 64 -6.04 -7.78 -2.28
N TYR A 65 -6.26 -7.60 -0.98
CA TYR A 65 -5.24 -7.83 0.05
C TYR A 65 -3.90 -7.16 -0.26
N ALA A 66 -3.91 -6.00 -0.92
CA ALA A 66 -2.72 -5.37 -1.48
C ALA A 66 -2.22 -4.16 -0.69
N ARG A 67 -2.91 -3.72 0.38
CA ARG A 67 -2.45 -2.58 1.18
C ARG A 67 -1.05 -2.83 1.75
N GLU A 68 -0.24 -1.78 1.78
CA GLU A 68 1.08 -1.78 2.40
C GLU A 68 0.99 -1.99 3.92
N THR A 69 1.89 -2.81 4.46
CA THR A 69 2.15 -3.05 5.89
C THR A 69 3.47 -2.38 6.30
N GLY A 70 4.02 -2.73 7.46
CA GLY A 70 5.27 -2.13 7.95
C GLY A 70 5.06 -0.68 8.38
N ILE A 71 6.05 0.17 8.16
CA ILE A 71 6.00 1.57 8.61
C ILE A 71 4.85 2.33 7.92
N MET A 72 4.64 2.10 6.62
CA MET A 72 3.52 2.73 5.91
C MET A 72 2.15 2.27 6.44
N GLY A 73 2.02 0.97 6.77
CA GLY A 73 0.83 0.42 7.40
C GLY A 73 0.54 1.06 8.77
N GLU A 74 1.57 1.25 9.60
CA GLU A 74 1.45 1.97 10.87
C GLU A 74 0.92 3.39 10.66
N LEU A 75 1.45 4.11 9.66
CA LEU A 75 1.02 5.48 9.35
C LEU A 75 -0.42 5.55 8.84
N PHE A 76 -0.86 4.59 8.02
CA PHE A 76 -2.24 4.53 7.55
C PHE A 76 -3.23 4.31 8.69
N VAL A 77 -2.98 3.32 9.56
CA VAL A 77 -3.86 3.01 10.69
C VAL A 77 -3.85 4.14 11.73
N GLU A 78 -2.71 4.79 11.95
CA GLU A 78 -2.62 5.97 12.83
C GLU A 78 -3.43 7.16 12.26
N ASN A 79 -3.33 7.40 10.95
CA ASN A 79 -4.08 8.46 10.29
C ASN A 79 -5.60 8.18 10.30
N GLN A 80 -6.01 6.93 10.10
CA GLN A 80 -7.42 6.54 10.20
C GLN A 80 -8.03 6.93 11.55
N TYR A 81 -7.28 6.71 12.64
CA TYR A 81 -7.73 7.01 13.99
C TYR A 81 -7.70 8.50 14.34
N ARG A 82 -6.63 9.21 13.97
CA ARG A 82 -6.42 10.61 14.38
C ARG A 82 -6.95 11.66 13.41
N ASN A 83 -7.21 11.25 12.18
CA ASN A 83 -7.56 12.14 11.10
C ASN A 83 -8.70 11.56 10.24
N PRO A 84 -9.83 11.10 10.82
CA PRO A 84 -10.92 10.47 10.06
C PRO A 84 -11.61 11.42 9.06
N GLU A 85 -11.40 12.73 9.16
CA GLU A 85 -11.89 13.74 8.23
C GLU A 85 -10.91 14.07 7.09
N GLY A 86 -9.68 13.55 7.12
CA GLY A 86 -8.74 13.69 6.00
C GLY A 86 -8.11 15.08 5.92
N ASN A 87 -7.87 15.71 7.07
CA ASN A 87 -7.24 17.01 7.17
C ASN A 87 -5.73 16.91 6.85
N PRO A 88 -5.22 17.69 5.88
CA PRO A 88 -3.82 17.61 5.47
C PRO A 88 -2.83 18.01 6.57
N TYR A 89 -3.20 18.90 7.49
CA TYR A 89 -2.31 19.30 8.58
C TYR A 89 -2.21 18.24 9.68
N PHE A 90 -3.27 17.46 9.90
CA PHE A 90 -3.22 16.34 10.84
C PHE A 90 -2.38 15.18 10.28
N TRP A 91 -2.39 14.97 8.96
CA TRP A 91 -1.45 14.06 8.31
C TRP A 91 0.01 14.48 8.53
N ASP A 92 0.34 15.76 8.37
CA ASP A 92 1.69 16.26 8.65
C ASP A 92 2.12 15.97 10.10
N LEU A 93 1.21 16.11 11.06
CA LEU A 93 1.46 15.80 12.48
C LEU A 93 1.66 14.31 12.73
N VAL A 94 0.89 13.44 12.08
CA VAL A 94 1.08 11.98 12.16
C VAL A 94 2.50 11.61 11.71
N LEU A 95 2.97 12.15 10.59
CA LEU A 95 4.32 11.92 10.08
C LEU A 95 5.40 12.48 11.03
N LEU A 96 5.20 13.71 11.53
CA LEU A 96 6.15 14.36 12.42
C LEU A 96 6.30 13.61 13.75
N GLU A 97 5.19 13.15 14.33
CA GLU A 97 5.22 12.38 15.58
C GLU A 97 5.85 11.00 15.38
N ALA A 98 5.58 10.33 14.25
CA ALA A 98 6.24 9.06 13.92
C ALA A 98 7.76 9.21 13.87
N VAL A 99 8.28 10.26 13.21
CA VAL A 99 9.72 10.54 13.17
C VAL A 99 10.25 10.93 14.55
N ARG A 100 9.55 11.77 15.30
CA ARG A 100 9.99 12.23 16.64
C ARG A 100 9.99 11.13 17.71
N ALA A 101 9.21 10.08 17.51
CA ALA A 101 9.22 8.92 18.40
C ALA A 101 10.56 8.15 18.33
N GLU A 102 11.28 8.26 17.21
CA GLU A 102 12.54 7.57 16.99
C GLU A 102 13.74 8.39 17.50
N LYS A 103 14.29 7.99 18.64
CA LYS A 103 15.38 8.72 19.33
C LYS A 103 16.68 8.80 18.54
N ASN A 104 16.90 7.90 17.59
CA ASN A 104 18.11 7.88 16.77
C ASN A 104 18.02 8.80 15.54
N ILE A 105 16.90 9.48 15.32
CA ILE A 105 16.74 10.44 14.21
C ILE A 105 17.02 11.86 14.68
N GLN A 106 17.94 12.52 13.99
CA GLN A 106 18.11 13.97 14.02
C GLN A 106 17.40 14.57 12.81
N LEU A 107 16.34 15.34 13.06
CA LEU A 107 15.49 15.92 12.01
C LEU A 107 15.91 17.36 11.69
N PHE A 108 16.22 17.62 10.42
CA PHE A 108 16.64 18.92 9.89
C PHE A 108 15.63 19.41 8.84
N LEU A 109 14.59 20.11 9.29
CA LEU A 109 13.61 20.78 8.41
C LEU A 109 14.18 22.08 7.85
N ASN A 110 13.57 22.60 6.77
CA ASN A 110 14.00 23.84 6.11
C ASN A 110 15.49 23.88 5.74
N THR A 111 16.08 22.73 5.41
CA THR A 111 17.51 22.58 5.10
C THR A 111 17.66 22.16 3.65
N ASP A 112 18.01 23.12 2.80
CA ASP A 112 18.15 22.92 1.36
C ASP A 112 19.55 22.41 1.02
N VAL A 113 19.65 21.23 0.42
CA VAL A 113 20.93 20.61 0.06
C VAL A 113 21.32 21.04 -1.35
N HIS A 114 22.58 21.46 -1.53
CA HIS A 114 23.07 21.96 -2.82
C HIS A 114 24.53 21.58 -3.13
N GLU A 115 25.22 20.90 -2.21
CA GLU A 115 26.63 20.51 -2.34
C GLU A 115 26.80 19.04 -1.95
N VAL A 116 27.55 18.28 -2.75
CA VAL A 116 27.97 16.90 -2.45
C VAL A 116 29.45 16.76 -2.74
N GLU A 117 30.20 16.21 -1.80
CA GLU A 117 31.60 15.82 -1.99
C GLU A 117 31.66 14.30 -2.13
N ALA A 118 32.22 13.83 -3.24
CA ALA A 118 32.43 12.41 -3.49
C ALA A 118 33.82 12.16 -4.08
N GLU A 119 34.44 11.07 -3.65
CA GLU A 119 35.79 10.65 -4.03
C GLU A 119 35.75 9.31 -4.77
N GLY A 120 36.87 8.91 -5.40
CA GLY A 120 36.98 7.67 -6.15
C GLY A 120 36.86 7.84 -7.67
N SER A 121 36.87 6.72 -8.39
CA SER A 121 36.74 6.70 -9.85
C SER A 121 35.27 6.82 -10.26
N GLU A 122 34.98 7.18 -11.52
CA GLU A 122 33.61 7.29 -12.02
C GLU A 122 32.78 6.01 -11.87
N GLU A 123 33.42 4.84 -11.88
CA GLU A 123 32.78 3.52 -11.74
C GLU A 123 32.67 3.04 -10.29
N ASP A 124 33.31 3.73 -9.34
CA ASP A 124 33.32 3.37 -7.92
C ASP A 124 33.57 4.62 -7.06
N ARG A 125 32.60 5.54 -7.07
CA ARG A 125 32.61 6.72 -6.22
C ARG A 125 32.10 6.40 -4.83
N SER A 126 32.50 7.19 -3.84
CA SER A 126 31.92 7.19 -2.50
C SER A 126 31.66 8.62 -2.05
N ILE A 127 30.47 8.90 -1.54
CA ILE A 127 30.10 10.18 -0.96
C ILE A 127 30.84 10.34 0.38
N VAL A 128 31.50 11.48 0.57
CA VAL A 128 32.17 11.89 1.80
C VAL A 128 31.26 12.80 2.62
N SER A 129 30.55 13.72 1.96
CA SER A 129 29.60 14.59 2.64
C SER A 129 28.51 15.13 1.72
N VAL A 130 27.42 15.55 2.36
CA VAL A 130 26.36 16.35 1.75
C VAL A 130 26.25 17.64 2.56
N THR A 131 26.19 18.80 1.91
CA THR A 131 26.09 20.10 2.59
C THR A 131 24.81 20.82 2.20
N GLY A 132 24.11 21.35 3.19
CA GLY A 132 22.89 22.12 3.01
C GLY A 132 22.83 23.39 3.84
N TRP A 133 21.90 24.26 3.44
CA TRP A 133 21.64 25.56 4.03
C TRP A 133 20.29 25.60 4.74
N MET A 134 20.31 25.88 6.03
CA MET A 134 19.10 26.05 6.83
C MET A 134 18.75 27.54 6.94
N MET A 135 17.93 28.01 6.01
CA MET A 135 17.64 29.44 5.81
C MET A 135 17.21 30.16 7.09
N GLY A 136 16.26 29.60 7.84
CA GLY A 136 15.69 30.26 9.02
C GLY A 136 16.65 30.45 10.20
N SER A 137 17.81 29.78 10.20
CA SER A 137 18.80 29.86 11.28
C SER A 137 20.21 30.22 10.81
N GLU A 138 20.36 30.53 9.52
CA GLU A 138 21.63 30.87 8.87
C GLU A 138 22.76 29.86 9.15
N ARG A 139 22.42 28.56 9.16
CA ARG A 139 23.35 27.45 9.38
C ARG A 139 23.72 26.79 8.05
N ARG A 140 25.02 26.71 7.76
CA ARG A 140 25.58 25.81 6.74
C ARG A 140 25.97 24.52 7.45
N ILE A 141 25.29 23.43 7.11
CA ILE A 141 25.40 22.15 7.81
C ILE A 141 25.98 21.12 6.84
N ARG A 142 27.12 20.54 7.22
CA ARG A 142 27.77 19.43 6.53
C ARG A 142 27.39 18.12 7.20
N PHE A 143 26.84 17.18 6.43
CA PHE A 143 26.44 15.85 6.89
C PHE A 143 27.45 14.80 6.42
N GLU A 144 28.17 14.21 7.36
CA GLU A 144 29.15 13.14 7.13
C GLU A 144 28.57 11.82 7.65
N SER A 145 28.47 10.80 6.78
CA SER A 145 27.83 9.52 7.09
C SER A 145 28.44 8.36 6.34
N GLY A 146 28.30 7.16 6.89
CA GLY A 146 28.78 5.94 6.24
C GLY A 146 27.94 5.57 5.02
N MET A 147 26.63 5.82 5.08
CA MET A 147 25.69 5.60 3.98
C MET A 147 24.83 6.83 3.71
N TYR A 148 24.44 7.01 2.46
CA TYR A 148 23.56 8.09 1.99
C TYR A 148 22.36 7.51 1.27
N LEU A 149 21.19 8.07 1.55
CA LEU A 149 19.96 7.79 0.82
C LEU A 149 19.49 9.07 0.13
N ASP A 150 19.50 9.04 -1.20
CA ASP A 150 18.84 10.08 -1.98
C ASP A 150 17.33 9.77 -2.04
N CYS A 151 16.57 10.51 -1.26
CA CYS A 151 15.11 10.51 -1.27
C CYS A 151 14.58 11.86 -1.80
N THR A 152 15.43 12.64 -2.48
CA THR A 152 15.03 13.88 -3.13
C THR A 152 14.21 13.52 -4.37
N GLY A 153 13.05 14.16 -4.54
CA GLY A 153 12.16 13.86 -5.66
C GLY A 153 12.82 14.03 -7.04
N ASP A 154 13.83 14.90 -7.12
CA ASP A 154 14.53 15.25 -8.36
C ASP A 154 15.88 14.51 -8.53
N GLY A 155 16.26 13.65 -7.55
CA GLY A 155 17.54 12.92 -7.56
C GLY A 155 18.77 13.83 -7.52
N LEU A 156 18.75 14.87 -6.68
CA LEU A 156 19.81 15.88 -6.62
C LEU A 156 21.11 15.32 -6.02
N VAL A 157 21.02 14.54 -4.94
CA VAL A 157 22.21 14.06 -4.22
C VAL A 157 22.97 13.06 -5.06
N GLY A 158 22.28 12.08 -5.65
CA GLY A 158 22.91 11.11 -6.53
C GLY A 158 23.49 11.76 -7.79
N PHE A 159 22.80 12.76 -8.36
CA PHE A 159 23.32 13.52 -9.49
C PHE A 159 24.64 14.22 -9.14
N LEU A 160 24.68 14.97 -8.04
CA LEU A 160 25.89 15.67 -7.59
C LEU A 160 27.01 14.70 -7.15
N ALA A 161 26.65 13.51 -6.67
CA ALA A 161 27.60 12.44 -6.36
C ALA A 161 28.22 11.77 -7.59
N GLY A 162 27.66 12.00 -8.79
CA GLY A 162 28.08 11.34 -10.03
C GLY A 162 27.46 9.96 -10.26
N ALA A 163 26.31 9.66 -9.65
CA ALA A 163 25.57 8.44 -9.93
C ALA A 163 25.01 8.43 -11.36
N LYS A 164 25.09 7.29 -12.03
CA LYS A 164 24.48 7.09 -13.36
C LYS A 164 22.96 7.25 -13.28
N PHE A 165 22.37 7.97 -14.23
CA PHE A 165 20.93 8.20 -14.29
C PHE A 165 20.41 8.23 -15.73
N ARG A 166 19.08 8.21 -15.84
CA ARG A 166 18.28 8.40 -17.06
C ARG A 166 17.33 9.57 -16.84
N LEU A 167 16.98 10.24 -17.93
CA LEU A 167 15.97 11.28 -18.01
C LEU A 167 15.07 10.96 -19.20
N GLY A 168 13.79 11.33 -19.12
CA GLY A 168 12.85 11.17 -20.22
C GLY A 168 12.40 9.73 -20.44
N ARG A 169 12.29 9.30 -21.71
CA ARG A 169 11.77 7.97 -22.09
C ARG A 169 12.80 7.18 -22.86
N GLU A 170 13.02 5.95 -22.44
CA GLU A 170 13.89 5.00 -23.15
C GLU A 170 13.25 4.51 -24.45
N ALA A 171 14.07 4.08 -25.40
CA ALA A 171 13.57 3.54 -26.66
C ALA A 171 13.01 2.13 -26.46
N ARG A 172 11.93 1.80 -27.17
CA ARG A 172 11.27 0.47 -27.16
C ARG A 172 12.25 -0.68 -27.29
N HIS A 173 13.25 -0.57 -28.16
CA HIS A 173 14.21 -1.63 -28.43
C HIS A 173 15.27 -1.82 -27.32
N GLU A 174 15.43 -0.88 -26.39
CA GLU A 174 16.42 -0.98 -25.30
C GLU A 174 15.99 -2.04 -24.26
N TYR A 175 14.70 -2.08 -23.92
CA TYR A 175 14.13 -3.00 -22.92
C TYR A 175 12.99 -3.89 -23.46
N ASN A 176 12.70 -3.80 -24.77
CA ASN A 176 11.55 -4.47 -25.40
C ASN A 176 10.21 -4.11 -24.74
N GLU A 177 9.97 -2.82 -24.51
CA GLU A 177 8.77 -2.31 -23.83
C GLU A 177 7.74 -1.80 -24.84
N GLU A 178 6.59 -2.49 -24.93
CA GLU A 178 5.54 -2.15 -25.90
C GLU A 178 5.10 -0.67 -25.81
N TRP A 179 5.02 -0.13 -24.59
CA TRP A 179 4.54 1.23 -24.32
C TRP A 179 5.62 2.31 -24.40
N ALA A 180 6.89 1.92 -24.60
CA ALA A 180 7.97 2.87 -24.81
C ALA A 180 7.94 3.43 -26.26
N PRO A 181 8.43 4.68 -26.46
CA PRO A 181 8.54 5.28 -27.79
C PRO A 181 9.58 4.56 -28.67
N GLU A 182 9.49 4.71 -29.99
CA GLU A 182 10.46 4.08 -30.91
C GLU A 182 11.87 4.65 -30.76
N THR A 183 11.96 5.96 -30.53
CA THR A 183 13.18 6.71 -30.29
C THR A 183 13.18 7.27 -28.88
N PRO A 184 14.33 7.31 -28.18
CA PRO A 184 14.39 7.91 -26.86
C PRO A 184 14.24 9.44 -26.97
N ASP A 185 13.70 10.05 -25.93
CA ASP A 185 13.53 11.51 -25.82
C ASP A 185 13.57 11.97 -24.35
N ASP A 186 13.59 13.28 -24.13
CA ASP A 186 13.68 13.89 -22.79
C ASP A 186 12.30 14.17 -22.16
N ILE A 187 11.22 13.57 -22.69
CA ILE A 187 9.84 13.83 -22.23
C ILE A 187 9.57 13.13 -20.90
N THR A 188 9.04 13.85 -19.93
CA THR A 188 8.66 13.32 -18.62
C THR A 188 7.15 13.39 -18.40
N LEU A 189 6.65 12.81 -17.31
CA LEU A 189 5.35 13.18 -16.77
C LEU A 189 5.35 14.64 -16.31
N GLY A 190 4.19 15.31 -16.39
CA GLY A 190 4.05 16.71 -16.00
C GLY A 190 4.02 16.90 -14.48
N SER A 191 3.89 18.16 -14.06
CA SER A 191 3.67 18.52 -12.67
C SER A 191 2.22 18.90 -12.43
N THR A 192 1.69 18.54 -11.26
CA THR A 192 0.30 18.84 -10.87
C THR A 192 0.26 19.97 -9.83
N ILE A 193 -0.72 20.88 -9.93
CA ILE A 193 -1.12 21.76 -8.83
C ILE A 193 -2.60 21.55 -8.55
N LEU A 194 -2.95 21.46 -7.27
CA LEU A 194 -4.32 21.24 -6.81
C LEU A 194 -4.89 22.52 -6.21
N PHE A 195 -6.22 22.58 -6.14
CA PHE A 195 -6.94 23.61 -5.38
C PHE A 195 -8.07 22.97 -4.58
N TYR A 196 -8.44 23.62 -3.49
CA TYR A 196 -9.57 23.22 -2.65
C TYR A 196 -10.57 24.36 -2.56
N SER A 197 -11.85 24.01 -2.64
CA SER A 197 -12.97 24.91 -2.41
C SER A 197 -13.75 24.50 -1.16
N LYS A 198 -14.48 25.45 -0.59
CA LYS A 198 -15.43 25.19 0.51
C LYS A 198 -16.69 26.03 0.37
N ASP A 199 -17.77 25.58 0.98
CA ASP A 199 -18.97 26.38 1.17
C ASP A 199 -18.75 27.40 2.30
N ALA A 200 -18.95 28.68 2.01
CA ALA A 200 -18.84 29.76 3.00
C ALA A 200 -20.16 30.00 3.77
N GLY A 201 -21.26 29.33 3.40
CA GLY A 201 -22.59 29.49 3.97
C GLY A 201 -23.32 30.78 3.58
N GLN A 202 -22.71 31.58 2.71
CA GLN A 202 -23.25 32.85 2.20
C GLN A 202 -22.68 33.16 0.82
N PRO A 203 -23.36 33.97 -0.02
CA PRO A 203 -22.88 34.29 -1.35
C PRO A 203 -21.49 34.90 -1.36
N VAL A 204 -20.60 34.37 -2.21
CA VAL A 204 -19.22 34.84 -2.36
C VAL A 204 -19.00 35.37 -3.77
N LYS A 205 -18.66 36.65 -3.89
CA LYS A 205 -18.23 37.25 -5.15
C LYS A 205 -16.80 36.84 -5.48
N TYR A 206 -16.56 36.39 -6.70
CA TYR A 206 -15.22 36.12 -7.22
C TYR A 206 -14.93 36.99 -8.44
N VAL A 207 -13.76 37.64 -8.44
CA VAL A 207 -13.23 38.38 -9.59
C VAL A 207 -11.89 37.72 -9.93
N PRO A 208 -11.73 37.14 -11.13
CA PRO A 208 -10.50 36.44 -11.47
C PRO A 208 -9.32 37.42 -11.54
N PRO A 209 -8.10 36.98 -11.13
CA PRO A 209 -6.90 37.77 -11.33
C PRO A 209 -6.63 37.96 -12.84
N SER A 210 -5.92 39.03 -13.21
CA SER A 210 -5.69 39.38 -14.62
C SER A 210 -4.89 38.35 -15.43
N PHE A 211 -4.19 37.44 -14.75
CA PHE A 211 -3.46 36.35 -15.38
C PHE A 211 -4.29 35.06 -15.52
N ALA A 212 -5.51 35.01 -14.98
CA ALA A 212 -6.38 33.85 -15.14
C ALA A 212 -6.69 33.63 -16.62
N LYS A 213 -6.56 32.38 -17.07
CA LYS A 213 -6.85 32.00 -18.44
C LYS A 213 -8.36 31.85 -18.61
N ASP A 214 -8.91 32.41 -19.69
CA ASP A 214 -10.27 32.07 -20.09
C ASP A 214 -10.28 30.64 -20.66
N ILE A 215 -10.60 29.68 -19.79
CA ILE A 215 -10.59 28.26 -20.16
C ILE A 215 -11.67 27.91 -21.17
N THR A 216 -12.69 28.76 -21.39
CA THR A 216 -13.74 28.52 -22.40
C THR A 216 -13.19 28.58 -23.82
N GLN A 217 -12.01 29.20 -24.01
CA GLN A 217 -11.27 29.22 -25.26
C GLN A 217 -10.30 28.03 -25.42
N THR A 218 -10.37 27.04 -24.52
CA THR A 218 -9.50 25.86 -24.52
C THR A 218 -10.32 24.58 -24.66
N SER A 219 -9.65 23.44 -24.84
CA SER A 219 -10.30 22.13 -24.83
C SER A 219 -10.73 21.67 -23.43
N ILE A 220 -10.28 22.33 -22.35
CA ILE A 220 -10.44 21.86 -20.97
C ILE A 220 -11.90 21.64 -20.58
N PRO A 221 -12.84 22.60 -20.77
CA PRO A 221 -14.25 22.40 -20.39
C PRO A 221 -14.95 21.27 -21.14
N ILE A 222 -14.40 20.86 -22.29
CA ILE A 222 -14.96 19.83 -23.16
C ILE A 222 -14.34 18.46 -22.82
N ARG A 223 -13.04 18.42 -22.55
CA ARG A 223 -12.23 17.18 -22.45
C ARG A 223 -11.93 16.74 -21.01
N ARG A 224 -12.21 17.59 -20.03
CA ARG A 224 -11.93 17.33 -18.62
C ARG A 224 -13.20 17.49 -17.80
N VAL A 225 -13.32 16.71 -16.73
CA VAL A 225 -14.48 16.73 -15.86
C VAL A 225 -14.32 17.85 -14.85
N ILE A 226 -15.27 18.81 -14.85
CA ILE A 226 -15.34 19.91 -13.89
C ILE A 226 -16.69 19.82 -13.20
N ARG A 227 -16.69 19.81 -11.86
CA ARG A 227 -17.90 19.71 -11.02
C ARG A 227 -17.74 20.62 -9.80
N SER A 228 -18.80 21.29 -9.37
CA SER A 228 -18.74 22.18 -8.19
C SER A 228 -18.45 21.47 -6.87
N GLY A 229 -18.72 20.16 -6.78
CA GLY A 229 -18.43 19.35 -5.59
C GLY A 229 -17.03 18.71 -5.56
N ASP A 230 -16.32 18.68 -6.70
CA ASP A 230 -14.98 18.11 -6.77
C ASP A 230 -13.97 19.09 -6.13
N SER A 231 -12.95 18.57 -5.46
CA SER A 231 -11.95 19.37 -4.74
C SER A 231 -10.64 18.60 -4.60
N GLY A 232 -9.50 19.29 -4.61
CA GLY A 232 -8.19 18.65 -4.43
C GLY A 232 -7.88 17.62 -5.53
N CYS A 233 -7.49 16.42 -5.11
CA CYS A 233 -7.05 15.34 -6.01
C CYS A 233 -8.11 14.83 -6.99
N HIS A 234 -9.38 15.19 -6.87
CA HIS A 234 -10.36 14.97 -7.95
C HIS A 234 -9.92 15.63 -9.26
N TYR A 235 -9.15 16.72 -9.15
CA TYR A 235 -8.53 17.45 -10.25
C TYR A 235 -7.07 17.05 -10.51
N TRP A 236 -6.72 15.77 -10.29
CA TRP A 236 -5.36 15.25 -10.53
C TRP A 236 -4.83 15.50 -11.95
N TRP A 237 -5.73 15.69 -12.91
CA TRP A 237 -5.44 15.97 -14.32
C TRP A 237 -5.02 17.42 -14.60
N ILE A 238 -5.07 18.32 -13.61
CA ILE A 238 -4.49 19.67 -13.71
C ILE A 238 -2.97 19.54 -13.66
N GLU A 239 -2.44 19.11 -14.78
CA GLU A 239 -1.05 18.75 -14.98
C GLU A 239 -0.54 19.38 -16.26
N TRP A 240 0.73 19.81 -16.25
CA TRP A 240 1.42 20.33 -17.43
C TRP A 240 2.94 20.29 -17.26
N GLY A 241 3.67 20.42 -18.36
CA GLY A 241 5.13 20.59 -18.38
C GLY A 241 5.93 19.33 -18.69
N GLY A 242 5.30 18.23 -19.12
CA GLY A 242 6.02 17.00 -19.47
C GLY A 242 6.92 17.12 -20.71
N GLU A 243 6.67 18.11 -21.57
CA GLU A 243 7.52 18.46 -22.72
C GLU A 243 8.59 19.54 -22.38
N LEU A 244 8.64 19.98 -21.12
CA LEU A 244 9.59 20.97 -20.62
C LEU A 244 10.56 20.31 -19.62
N ASP A 245 11.66 20.98 -19.30
CA ASP A 245 12.47 20.55 -18.15
C ASP A 245 11.73 20.93 -16.86
N THR A 246 11.15 19.94 -16.19
CA THR A 246 10.29 20.16 -15.01
C THR A 246 11.02 20.77 -13.81
N VAL A 247 12.35 20.70 -13.76
CA VAL A 247 13.16 21.32 -12.71
C VAL A 247 13.58 22.73 -13.10
N HIS A 248 14.11 22.92 -14.30
CA HIS A 248 14.61 24.23 -14.74
C HIS A 248 13.49 25.21 -15.09
N GLU A 249 12.34 24.72 -15.56
CA GLU A 249 11.17 25.54 -15.91
C GLU A 249 10.05 25.48 -14.86
N ASN A 250 10.37 25.07 -13.62
CA ASN A 250 9.41 24.89 -12.52
C ASN A 250 8.48 26.10 -12.32
N GLU A 251 9.02 27.32 -12.33
CA GLU A 251 8.24 28.55 -12.13
C GLU A 251 7.29 28.83 -13.29
N ARG A 252 7.73 28.57 -14.53
CA ARG A 252 6.88 28.68 -15.72
C ARG A 252 5.73 27.68 -15.68
N ILE A 253 6.03 26.44 -15.27
CA ILE A 253 5.02 25.38 -15.11
C ILE A 253 4.02 25.78 -14.02
N ARG A 254 4.49 26.27 -12.86
CA ARG A 254 3.62 26.78 -11.80
C ARG A 254 2.68 27.87 -12.30
N ASP A 255 3.22 28.89 -12.95
CA ASP A 255 2.45 30.07 -13.38
C ASP A 255 1.38 29.69 -14.42
N GLU A 256 1.70 28.78 -15.33
CA GLU A 256 0.73 28.25 -16.28
C GLU A 256 -0.39 27.47 -15.59
N LEU A 257 -0.05 26.56 -14.65
CA LEU A 257 -1.04 25.80 -13.88
C LEU A 257 -1.92 26.71 -13.02
N TRP A 258 -1.35 27.75 -12.40
CA TRP A 258 -2.12 28.77 -11.69
C TRP A 258 -3.08 29.50 -12.63
N SER A 259 -2.62 29.95 -13.80
CA SER A 259 -3.49 30.64 -14.76
C SER A 259 -4.73 29.82 -15.08
N VAL A 260 -4.58 28.50 -15.21
CA VAL A 260 -5.69 27.59 -15.49
C VAL A 260 -6.54 27.32 -14.27
N ILE A 261 -5.97 27.11 -13.08
CA ILE A 261 -6.76 26.90 -11.84
C ILE A 261 -7.68 28.09 -11.57
N TYR A 262 -7.14 29.32 -11.64
CA TYR A 262 -7.96 30.51 -11.44
C TYR A 262 -8.99 30.72 -12.55
N GLY A 263 -8.71 30.23 -13.76
CA GLY A 263 -9.66 30.16 -14.87
C GLY A 263 -10.76 29.10 -14.70
N ILE A 264 -10.42 27.91 -14.18
CA ILE A 264 -11.37 26.86 -13.80
C ILE A 264 -12.27 27.38 -12.69
N TRP A 265 -11.72 28.02 -11.67
CA TRP A 265 -12.51 28.59 -10.60
C TRP A 265 -13.41 29.73 -11.08
N ASP A 266 -12.94 30.57 -12.00
CA ASP A 266 -13.78 31.59 -12.67
C ASP A 266 -14.94 30.95 -13.41
N TYR A 267 -14.67 29.90 -14.20
CA TYR A 267 -15.69 29.16 -14.91
C TYR A 267 -16.72 28.54 -13.94
N ILE A 268 -16.28 27.94 -12.84
CA ILE A 268 -17.18 27.40 -11.81
C ILE A 268 -18.04 28.50 -11.18
N LYS A 269 -17.43 29.63 -10.79
CA LYS A 269 -18.11 30.69 -10.03
C LYS A 269 -18.99 31.61 -10.86
N ASN A 270 -18.59 31.91 -12.09
CA ASN A 270 -19.14 33.05 -12.85
C ASN A 270 -19.85 32.64 -14.15
N SER A 271 -19.74 31.39 -14.62
CA SER A 271 -20.40 30.95 -15.86
C SER A 271 -21.92 30.76 -15.76
N GLY A 272 -22.44 30.61 -14.53
CA GLY A 272 -23.84 30.23 -14.29
C GLY A 272 -24.16 28.75 -14.55
N GLN A 273 -23.15 27.91 -14.83
CA GLN A 273 -23.33 26.47 -15.10
C GLN A 273 -23.29 25.58 -13.86
N PHE A 274 -22.96 26.15 -12.69
CA PHE A 274 -22.74 25.41 -11.47
C PHE A 274 -23.45 26.06 -10.30
N ASP A 275 -23.94 25.24 -9.36
CA ASP A 275 -24.39 25.70 -8.06
C ASP A 275 -23.16 26.00 -7.19
N ALA A 276 -22.66 27.22 -7.32
CA ALA A 276 -21.42 27.66 -6.67
C ALA A 276 -21.55 29.03 -6.01
N GLU A 277 -22.76 29.56 -5.81
CA GLU A 277 -23.00 30.92 -5.28
C GLU A 277 -22.27 31.14 -3.94
N ASN A 278 -22.40 30.18 -3.01
CA ASN A 278 -21.80 30.26 -1.68
C ASN A 278 -20.37 29.70 -1.60
N MET A 279 -19.88 29.09 -2.68
CA MET A 279 -18.57 28.45 -2.70
C MET A 279 -17.45 29.49 -2.77
N THR A 280 -16.35 29.25 -2.06
CA THR A 280 -15.11 30.04 -2.10
C THR A 280 -13.91 29.16 -2.38
N LEU A 281 -12.88 29.76 -2.99
CA LEU A 281 -11.57 29.13 -3.18
C LEU A 281 -10.83 29.20 -1.85
N GLU A 282 -10.63 28.05 -1.21
CA GLU A 282 -10.00 27.98 0.11
C GLU A 282 -8.48 27.94 0.01
N TRP A 283 -7.96 27.19 -0.95
CA TRP A 283 -6.52 26.96 -1.08
C TRP A 283 -6.14 26.65 -2.52
N VAL A 284 -4.98 27.14 -2.93
CA VAL A 284 -4.32 26.78 -4.19
C VAL A 284 -2.88 26.38 -3.86
N GLY A 285 -2.44 25.25 -4.39
CA GLY A 285 -1.07 24.77 -4.19
C GLY A 285 -0.05 25.79 -4.69
N SER A 286 0.98 26.05 -3.87
CA SER A 286 2.03 27.01 -4.22
C SER A 286 3.23 26.37 -4.92
N LEU A 287 3.33 25.04 -4.86
CA LEU A 287 4.43 24.26 -5.40
C LEU A 287 3.89 23.23 -6.39
N PRO A 288 4.46 23.11 -7.60
CA PRO A 288 4.15 22.01 -8.49
C PRO A 288 4.55 20.67 -7.87
N GLY A 289 3.60 19.74 -7.79
CA GLY A 289 3.85 18.35 -7.47
C GLY A 289 4.48 17.63 -8.65
N LYS A 290 5.80 17.73 -8.79
CA LYS A 290 6.56 17.00 -9.82
C LYS A 290 6.34 15.50 -9.72
N ARG A 291 6.10 14.84 -10.85
CA ARG A 291 5.89 13.39 -10.92
C ARG A 291 7.14 12.61 -11.28
N GLU A 292 8.00 13.18 -12.11
CA GLU A 292 9.14 12.50 -12.70
C GLU A 292 10.29 13.48 -12.94
N TYR A 293 11.51 12.99 -12.73
CA TYR A 293 12.71 13.62 -13.24
C TYR A 293 13.81 12.56 -13.43
N ARG A 294 14.92 12.64 -12.69
CA ARG A 294 16.00 11.65 -12.78
C ARG A 294 15.59 10.30 -12.19
N ARG A 295 15.79 9.24 -12.98
CA ARG A 295 15.77 7.85 -12.51
C ARG A 295 17.19 7.32 -12.47
N PHE A 296 17.65 6.84 -11.33
CA PHE A 296 19.04 6.36 -11.22
C PHE A 296 19.22 4.97 -11.83
N VAL A 297 20.46 4.61 -12.15
CA VAL A 297 20.81 3.29 -12.63
C VAL A 297 21.42 2.49 -11.48
N GLY A 298 20.71 1.44 -11.07
CA GLY A 298 21.22 0.43 -10.16
C GLY A 298 21.76 -0.79 -10.89
N ASP A 299 22.01 -1.87 -10.14
CA ASP A 299 22.39 -3.16 -10.73
C ASP A 299 21.26 -3.83 -11.49
N TYR A 300 20.03 -3.36 -11.28
CA TYR A 300 18.87 -3.80 -12.03
C TYR A 300 17.97 -2.61 -12.35
N VAL A 301 17.56 -2.48 -13.61
CA VAL A 301 16.57 -1.50 -14.08
C VAL A 301 15.25 -2.23 -14.28
N LEU A 302 14.28 -1.97 -13.39
CA LEU A 302 12.95 -2.55 -13.50
C LEU A 302 12.22 -2.02 -14.75
N ASN A 303 11.58 -2.90 -15.51
CA ASN A 303 10.93 -2.53 -16.79
C ASN A 303 9.50 -3.09 -16.90
N GLN A 304 8.75 -2.65 -17.89
CA GLN A 304 7.36 -3.00 -18.18
C GLN A 304 7.14 -4.52 -18.18
N ASN A 305 8.06 -5.28 -18.78
CA ASN A 305 7.91 -6.72 -18.91
C ASN A 305 7.95 -7.42 -17.55
N ASP A 306 8.77 -6.93 -16.63
CA ASP A 306 8.82 -7.46 -15.26
C ASP A 306 7.52 -7.20 -14.50
N ILE A 307 6.92 -6.02 -14.70
CA ILE A 307 5.62 -5.65 -14.11
C ILE A 307 4.53 -6.59 -14.65
N LEU A 308 4.39 -6.67 -15.97
CA LEU A 308 3.34 -7.47 -16.62
C LEU A 308 3.46 -8.96 -16.36
N ALA A 309 4.69 -9.49 -16.31
CA ALA A 309 4.93 -10.88 -15.96
C ALA A 309 4.75 -11.17 -14.46
N GLN A 310 4.49 -10.14 -13.63
CA GLN A 310 4.56 -10.22 -12.17
C GLN A 310 5.80 -10.99 -11.74
N ARG A 311 6.97 -10.58 -12.26
CA ARG A 311 8.19 -11.37 -12.16
C ARG A 311 8.59 -11.59 -10.71
N GLU A 312 8.80 -12.85 -10.34
CA GLU A 312 9.39 -13.16 -9.04
C GLU A 312 10.90 -12.85 -9.07
N PHE A 313 11.36 -12.11 -8.06
CA PHE A 313 12.76 -11.80 -7.86
C PHE A 313 13.27 -12.51 -6.60
N GLU A 314 14.47 -13.10 -6.69
CA GLU A 314 15.18 -13.66 -5.53
C GLU A 314 15.45 -12.58 -4.47
N ASP A 315 15.72 -11.36 -4.93
CA ASP A 315 16.06 -10.20 -4.13
C ASP A 315 14.88 -9.25 -3.93
N ARG A 316 13.65 -9.76 -3.99
CA ARG A 316 12.45 -8.97 -3.68
C ARG A 316 12.51 -8.42 -2.25
N VAL A 317 12.28 -7.13 -2.12
CA VAL A 317 12.29 -6.41 -0.82
C VAL A 317 11.13 -5.44 -0.67
N ALA A 318 10.42 -5.14 -1.75
CA ALA A 318 9.19 -4.36 -1.74
C ALA A 318 8.26 -4.83 -2.87
N PHE A 319 7.12 -4.17 -3.03
CA PHE A 319 6.10 -4.52 -4.00
C PHE A 319 5.30 -3.29 -4.45
N GLY A 320 4.55 -3.44 -5.54
CA GLY A 320 3.59 -2.45 -6.00
C GLY A 320 2.39 -3.12 -6.67
N GLY A 321 1.34 -2.32 -6.92
CA GLY A 321 0.10 -2.79 -7.52
C GLY A 321 -0.74 -1.66 -8.12
N TRP A 322 -0.18 -0.45 -8.26
CA TRP A 322 -0.83 0.54 -9.11
C TRP A 322 -0.71 0.09 -10.58
N SER A 323 -1.65 0.46 -11.43
CA SER A 323 -1.48 0.29 -12.88
C SER A 323 -0.22 1.02 -13.36
N ILE A 324 0.35 0.60 -14.49
CA ILE A 324 1.23 1.48 -15.27
C ILE A 324 0.38 2.66 -15.72
N ASP A 325 0.57 3.80 -15.05
CA ASP A 325 -0.21 5.05 -15.20
C ASP A 325 0.64 6.12 -15.89
N LEU A 326 0.49 6.23 -17.21
CA LEU A 326 1.23 7.18 -18.05
C LEU A 326 0.32 8.35 -18.45
N HIS A 327 0.78 9.56 -18.16
CA HIS A 327 0.06 10.80 -18.41
C HIS A 327 0.54 11.40 -19.74
N PRO A 328 -0.34 12.04 -20.51
CA PRO A 328 0.07 12.72 -21.73
C PRO A 328 1.00 13.88 -21.36
N PRO A 329 2.13 14.07 -22.05
CA PRO A 329 3.11 15.09 -21.68
C PRO A 329 2.60 16.52 -21.88
N GLN A 330 1.59 16.71 -22.75
CA GLN A 330 0.85 17.97 -22.91
C GLN A 330 -0.15 18.25 -21.76
N GLY A 331 -0.37 17.25 -20.88
CA GLY A 331 -1.19 17.36 -19.68
C GLY A 331 -2.64 17.75 -19.94
N MET A 332 -3.13 18.77 -19.24
CA MET A 332 -4.51 19.26 -19.34
C MET A 332 -4.91 19.74 -20.74
N TYR A 333 -3.93 20.04 -21.62
CA TYR A 333 -4.18 20.45 -23.01
C TYR A 333 -4.21 19.29 -24.01
N ALA A 334 -3.86 18.08 -23.58
CA ALA A 334 -3.88 16.90 -24.44
C ALA A 334 -5.29 16.63 -24.99
N GLN A 335 -5.37 16.24 -26.26
CA GLN A 335 -6.63 15.84 -26.90
C GLN A 335 -7.12 14.47 -26.42
N GLU A 336 -6.18 13.61 -26.05
CA GLU A 336 -6.44 12.31 -25.42
C GLU A 336 -6.88 12.49 -23.96
N SER A 337 -7.21 11.37 -23.33
CA SER A 337 -7.57 11.31 -21.93
C SER A 337 -6.42 11.76 -21.01
N GLY A 338 -6.74 12.02 -19.73
CA GLY A 338 -5.75 12.45 -18.75
C GLY A 338 -4.68 11.41 -18.39
N SER A 339 -4.89 10.13 -18.71
CA SER A 339 -3.94 9.05 -18.43
C SER A 339 -4.29 7.74 -19.14
N LYS A 340 -3.28 6.90 -19.36
CA LYS A 340 -3.39 5.50 -19.84
C LYS A 340 -3.02 4.57 -18.71
N HIS A 341 -3.81 3.51 -18.51
CA HIS A 341 -3.68 2.57 -17.41
C HIS A 341 -3.56 1.13 -17.91
N LEU A 342 -2.59 0.40 -17.37
CA LEU A 342 -2.45 -1.04 -17.56
C LEU A 342 -2.24 -1.72 -16.20
N TYR A 343 -3.21 -2.53 -15.79
CA TYR A 343 -3.15 -3.33 -14.58
C TYR A 343 -2.60 -4.72 -14.86
N THR A 344 -1.98 -5.28 -13.83
CA THR A 344 -1.65 -6.70 -13.72
C THR A 344 -2.76 -7.43 -12.96
N ASP A 345 -2.85 -8.76 -13.04
CA ASP A 345 -3.92 -9.49 -12.32
C ASP A 345 -3.68 -9.58 -10.80
N GLY A 346 -2.47 -9.28 -10.36
CA GLY A 346 -2.08 -9.13 -8.96
C GLY A 346 -0.95 -8.12 -8.79
N VAL A 347 -0.29 -8.16 -7.65
CA VAL A 347 0.84 -7.27 -7.34
C VAL A 347 2.14 -7.73 -8.02
N TYR A 348 3.11 -6.83 -8.13
CA TYR A 348 4.46 -7.11 -8.63
C TYR A 348 5.53 -6.82 -7.57
N HIS A 349 6.73 -7.36 -7.75
CA HIS A 349 7.84 -7.21 -6.81
C HIS A 349 8.86 -6.15 -7.25
N VAL A 350 9.53 -5.53 -6.28
CA VAL A 350 10.67 -4.63 -6.52
C VAL A 350 11.94 -5.27 -5.94
N PRO A 351 12.98 -5.52 -6.77
CA PRO A 351 14.24 -6.10 -6.33
C PRO A 351 15.15 -5.09 -5.63
N PHE A 352 15.95 -5.54 -4.67
CA PHE A 352 16.86 -4.68 -3.89
C PHE A 352 17.93 -4.02 -4.77
N ARG A 353 18.37 -4.70 -5.84
CA ARG A 353 19.28 -4.14 -6.86
C ARG A 353 18.76 -2.89 -7.57
N SER A 354 17.47 -2.61 -7.49
CA SER A 354 16.87 -1.39 -8.02
C SER A 354 16.83 -0.23 -7.02
N LEU A 355 17.42 -0.40 -5.82
CA LEU A 355 17.40 0.59 -4.74
C LEU A 355 18.77 1.19 -4.41
N TYR A 356 19.83 0.78 -5.13
CA TYR A 356 21.19 1.31 -4.90
C TYR A 356 21.93 1.60 -6.20
N SER A 357 22.91 2.51 -6.12
CA SER A 357 23.64 2.97 -7.30
C SER A 357 24.59 1.92 -7.88
N ALA A 358 24.63 1.85 -9.21
CA ALA A 358 25.58 1.01 -9.91
C ALA A 358 27.05 1.46 -9.69
N ASN A 359 27.29 2.76 -9.50
CA ASN A 359 28.65 3.34 -9.52
C ASN A 359 28.99 4.25 -8.32
N VAL A 360 28.08 4.43 -7.36
CA VAL A 360 28.35 5.12 -6.09
C VAL A 360 28.11 4.13 -4.94
N SER A 361 29.19 3.67 -4.32
CA SER A 361 29.21 2.48 -3.48
C SER A 361 28.50 2.61 -2.14
N ASN A 362 28.32 3.83 -1.62
CA ASN A 362 27.60 4.12 -0.38
C ASN A 362 26.29 4.89 -0.58
N LEU A 363 25.71 4.82 -1.79
CA LEU A 363 24.47 5.50 -2.14
C LEU A 363 23.34 4.51 -2.42
N LEU A 364 22.24 4.67 -1.68
CA LEU A 364 20.94 4.14 -2.05
C LEU A 364 20.04 5.26 -2.55
N PHE A 365 19.00 4.91 -3.29
CA PHE A 365 17.94 5.83 -3.67
C PHE A 365 16.59 5.19 -3.40
N ALA A 366 15.67 6.00 -2.85
CA ALA A 366 14.35 5.52 -2.48
C ALA A 366 13.27 6.55 -2.88
N GLY A 367 12.19 6.04 -3.47
CA GLY A 367 11.07 6.85 -3.92
C GLY A 367 11.00 6.94 -5.44
N ARG A 368 10.92 8.16 -5.98
CA ARG A 368 10.70 8.37 -7.42
C ARG A 368 11.97 8.35 -8.28
N ASN A 369 13.12 8.28 -7.64
CA ASN A 369 14.42 8.25 -8.29
C ASN A 369 14.99 6.82 -8.40
N ILE A 370 14.17 5.79 -8.14
CA ILE A 370 14.58 4.39 -8.20
C ILE A 370 15.02 3.96 -9.60
N SER A 371 15.68 2.81 -9.67
CA SER A 371 16.15 2.23 -10.92
C SER A 371 15.04 1.48 -11.66
N ALA A 372 14.36 2.23 -12.54
CA ALA A 372 13.30 1.75 -13.42
C ALA A 372 13.32 2.50 -14.76
N THR A 373 12.75 1.88 -15.80
CA THR A 373 12.43 2.56 -17.08
C THR A 373 11.27 3.54 -16.87
N HIS A 374 11.06 4.46 -17.82
CA HIS A 374 9.92 5.39 -17.78
C HIS A 374 8.57 4.67 -17.69
N VAL A 375 8.42 3.55 -18.41
CA VAL A 375 7.16 2.81 -18.41
C VAL A 375 6.91 2.14 -17.06
N ALA A 376 7.89 1.40 -16.51
CA ALA A 376 7.76 0.81 -15.18
C ALA A 376 7.63 1.86 -14.07
N PHE A 377 8.26 3.03 -14.25
CA PHE A 377 8.13 4.17 -13.36
C PHE A 377 6.67 4.62 -13.17
N GLY A 378 5.82 4.47 -14.20
CA GLY A 378 4.40 4.81 -14.15
C GLY A 378 3.64 4.15 -12.98
N THR A 379 4.09 2.97 -12.51
CA THR A 379 3.51 2.30 -11.35
C THR A 379 4.33 2.47 -10.07
N THR A 380 5.66 2.46 -10.13
CA THR A 380 6.52 2.47 -8.92
C THR A 380 6.56 3.84 -8.21
N ARG A 381 6.25 4.93 -8.92
CA ARG A 381 6.28 6.32 -8.40
C ARG A 381 5.21 6.67 -7.36
N VAL A 382 4.29 5.75 -7.12
CA VAL A 382 3.11 5.92 -6.27
C VAL A 382 3.55 5.94 -4.81
N MET A 383 2.92 6.79 -3.99
CA MET A 383 3.53 7.24 -2.74
C MET A 383 3.64 6.16 -1.66
N ALA A 384 2.67 5.25 -1.54
CA ALA A 384 2.81 4.12 -0.61
C ALA A 384 3.83 3.09 -1.12
N THR A 385 3.92 2.86 -2.44
CA THR A 385 4.99 2.06 -3.05
C THR A 385 6.38 2.67 -2.78
N CYS A 386 6.51 3.98 -2.92
CA CYS A 386 7.72 4.72 -2.55
C CYS A 386 8.05 4.56 -1.05
N ALA A 387 7.05 4.49 -0.18
CA ALA A 387 7.23 4.32 1.25
C ALA A 387 7.82 2.94 1.60
N VAL A 388 7.28 1.85 1.05
CA VAL A 388 7.81 0.49 1.28
C VAL A 388 9.18 0.28 0.64
N ILE A 389 9.46 0.93 -0.49
CA ILE A 389 10.81 1.00 -1.05
C ILE A 389 11.76 1.75 -0.10
N GLY A 390 11.28 2.84 0.51
CA GLY A 390 11.99 3.59 1.55
C GLY A 390 12.38 2.71 2.74
N GLU A 391 11.42 1.98 3.30
CA GLU A 391 11.66 1.02 4.39
C GLU A 391 12.71 -0.03 4.02
N ALA A 392 12.64 -0.59 2.82
CA ALA A 392 13.63 -1.53 2.30
C ALA A 392 15.03 -0.91 2.16
N ALA A 393 15.14 0.29 1.59
CA ALA A 393 16.41 0.99 1.43
C ALA A 393 17.02 1.38 2.80
N GLY A 394 16.23 1.88 3.73
CA GLY A 394 16.67 2.21 5.09
C GLY A 394 17.18 0.98 5.85
N THR A 395 16.48 -0.14 5.73
CA THR A 395 16.91 -1.43 6.29
C THR A 395 18.22 -1.91 5.67
N GLY A 396 18.33 -1.85 4.34
CA GLY A 396 19.56 -2.19 3.61
C GLY A 396 20.75 -1.33 4.02
N ALA A 397 20.54 -0.01 4.18
CA ALA A 397 21.57 0.91 4.66
C ALA A 397 22.01 0.60 6.10
N ALA A 398 21.07 0.25 6.98
CA ALA A 398 21.38 -0.11 8.35
C ALA A 398 22.21 -1.40 8.46
N LEU A 399 21.92 -2.39 7.62
CA LEU A 399 22.72 -3.62 7.53
C LEU A 399 24.08 -3.36 6.88
N ALA A 400 24.15 -2.49 5.87
CA ALA A 400 25.41 -2.07 5.26
C ALA A 400 26.36 -1.45 6.31
N VAL A 401 25.85 -0.54 7.13
CA VAL A 401 26.60 0.02 8.27
C VAL A 401 26.97 -1.06 9.28
N GLN A 402 26.02 -1.92 9.66
CA GLN A 402 26.24 -2.98 10.65
C GLN A 402 27.43 -3.89 10.30
N HIS A 403 27.51 -4.28 9.03
CA HIS A 403 28.48 -5.25 8.54
C HIS A 403 29.70 -4.58 7.88
N GLY A 404 29.79 -3.25 7.90
CA GLY A 404 30.88 -2.51 7.27
C GLY A 404 31.00 -2.78 5.77
N THR A 405 29.87 -2.88 5.07
CA THR A 405 29.79 -3.26 3.66
C THR A 405 28.97 -2.24 2.86
N THR A 406 28.90 -2.42 1.53
CA THR A 406 28.10 -1.58 0.62
C THR A 406 26.68 -2.16 0.47
N PRO A 407 25.71 -1.42 -0.07
CA PRO A 407 24.40 -1.98 -0.43
C PRO A 407 24.52 -3.17 -1.39
N ARG A 408 25.45 -3.11 -2.34
CA ARG A 408 25.81 -4.24 -3.23
C ARG A 408 26.35 -5.43 -2.44
N GLY A 409 27.14 -5.20 -1.40
CA GLY A 409 27.60 -6.24 -0.48
C GLY A 409 26.47 -6.87 0.33
N VAL A 410 25.48 -6.08 0.77
CA VAL A 410 24.26 -6.59 1.40
C VAL A 410 23.51 -7.51 0.43
N TYR A 411 23.32 -7.12 -0.83
CA TYR A 411 22.71 -7.98 -1.86
C TYR A 411 23.49 -9.30 -2.02
N ARG A 412 24.81 -9.24 -2.16
CA ARG A 412 25.62 -10.44 -2.48
C ARG A 412 25.75 -11.41 -1.31
N GLU A 413 25.85 -10.89 -0.10
CA GLU A 413 26.30 -11.70 1.03
C GLU A 413 25.33 -11.75 2.21
N ARG A 414 24.30 -10.89 2.24
CA ARG A 414 23.37 -10.72 3.38
C ARG A 414 21.91 -10.57 2.95
N LEU A 415 21.55 -10.99 1.73
CA LEU A 415 20.19 -10.85 1.21
C LEU A 415 19.15 -11.55 2.10
N ALA A 416 19.46 -12.74 2.58
CA ALA A 416 18.58 -13.47 3.50
C ALA A 416 18.37 -12.70 4.80
N GLU A 417 19.42 -12.11 5.38
CA GLU A 417 19.32 -11.27 6.59
C GLU A 417 18.46 -10.03 6.34
N LEU A 418 18.61 -9.37 5.18
CA LEU A 418 17.77 -8.24 4.76
C LEU A 418 16.28 -8.63 4.70
N GLN A 419 15.95 -9.69 3.98
CA GLN A 419 14.57 -10.15 3.84
C GLN A 419 13.97 -10.60 5.18
N GLN A 420 14.72 -11.33 6.00
CA GLN A 420 14.26 -11.76 7.33
C GLN A 420 14.11 -10.58 8.29
N THR A 421 14.96 -9.56 8.19
CA THR A 421 14.83 -8.30 8.96
C THR A 421 13.57 -7.55 8.56
N LEU A 422 13.30 -7.41 7.25
CA LEU A 422 12.07 -6.79 6.73
C LEU A 422 10.82 -7.52 7.24
N LEU A 423 10.79 -8.85 7.14
CA LEU A 423 9.69 -9.65 7.70
C LEU A 423 9.59 -9.47 9.22
N ARG A 424 10.72 -9.46 9.95
CA ARG A 424 10.71 -9.17 11.38
C ARG A 424 10.28 -7.74 11.69
N GLN A 425 10.28 -6.82 10.74
CA GLN A 425 9.75 -5.46 10.85
C GLN A 425 8.28 -5.32 10.37
N ASP A 426 7.65 -6.41 9.91
CA ASP A 426 6.29 -6.42 9.30
C ASP A 426 6.22 -5.67 7.96
N ALA A 427 7.38 -5.41 7.35
CA ALA A 427 7.47 -4.85 6.02
C ALA A 427 6.84 -5.80 4.97
N SER A 428 6.23 -5.22 3.96
CA SER A 428 5.52 -5.97 2.91
C SER A 428 6.47 -6.60 1.89
N VAL A 429 6.94 -7.82 2.20
CA VAL A 429 7.67 -8.66 1.22
C VAL A 429 6.80 -9.83 0.81
N ILE A 430 6.09 -9.67 -0.32
CA ILE A 430 5.06 -10.60 -0.78
C ILE A 430 5.67 -11.99 -1.09
N GLY A 431 4.98 -13.04 -0.65
CA GLY A 431 5.35 -14.43 -0.93
C GLY A 431 6.61 -14.93 -0.22
N LEU A 432 7.18 -14.20 0.72
CA LEU A 432 8.22 -14.72 1.61
C LEU A 432 7.64 -15.07 2.98
N ARG A 433 8.19 -16.13 3.56
CA ARG A 433 7.92 -16.53 4.94
C ARG A 433 9.15 -16.29 5.82
N SER A 434 8.88 -15.95 7.07
CA SER A 434 9.90 -15.92 8.11
C SER A 434 10.52 -17.30 8.25
N ALA A 435 11.84 -17.33 8.37
CA ALA A 435 12.67 -18.48 8.63
C ALA A 435 13.64 -18.21 9.79
N ASP A 436 13.35 -17.18 10.61
CA ASP A 436 14.18 -16.79 11.75
C ASP A 436 14.33 -17.95 12.75
N GLU A 437 15.54 -18.51 12.84
CA GLU A 437 15.83 -19.64 13.73
C GLU A 437 15.81 -19.25 15.20
N ALA A 438 15.95 -17.95 15.51
CA ALA A 438 15.88 -17.43 16.87
C ALA A 438 14.44 -17.31 17.39
N ASP A 439 13.43 -17.40 16.50
CA ASP A 439 12.04 -17.43 16.88
C ASP A 439 11.65 -18.79 17.47
N LEU A 440 11.51 -18.81 18.80
CA LEU A 440 11.15 -19.97 19.59
C LEU A 440 9.72 -20.45 19.29
N ALA A 441 8.81 -19.59 18.81
CA ALA A 441 7.43 -19.97 18.49
C ALA A 441 7.38 -21.04 17.39
N ARG A 442 8.32 -21.01 16.45
CA ARG A 442 8.43 -21.99 15.35
C ARG A 442 8.79 -23.40 15.81
N ARG A 443 9.33 -23.54 17.02
CA ARG A 443 9.73 -24.82 17.63
C ARG A 443 8.68 -25.33 18.63
N ALA A 444 7.61 -24.55 18.85
CA ALA A 444 6.54 -24.92 19.77
C ALA A 444 5.51 -25.81 19.08
N ALA A 445 4.89 -26.71 19.85
CA ALA A 445 3.58 -27.23 19.51
C ALA A 445 2.54 -26.12 19.74
N VAL A 446 1.68 -25.88 18.75
CA VAL A 446 0.67 -24.81 18.82
C VAL A 446 -0.70 -25.42 19.09
N SER A 447 -1.49 -24.78 19.94
CA SER A 447 -2.88 -25.12 20.20
C SER A 447 -3.70 -23.86 20.48
N SER A 448 -5.03 -23.97 20.56
CA SER A 448 -5.88 -22.83 20.88
C SER A 448 -7.17 -23.24 21.58
N SER A 449 -7.90 -22.26 22.09
CA SER A 449 -9.27 -22.43 22.63
C SER A 449 -10.30 -22.88 21.59
N GLY A 450 -9.96 -22.81 20.31
CA GLY A 450 -10.83 -23.04 19.16
C GLY A 450 -10.40 -22.21 17.95
N HIS A 451 -10.92 -22.53 16.78
CA HIS A 451 -10.69 -21.77 15.56
C HIS A 451 -11.91 -21.80 14.64
N LEU A 452 -11.94 -20.93 13.64
CA LEU A 452 -12.98 -20.88 12.63
C LEU A 452 -12.92 -22.12 11.73
N ARG A 453 -13.88 -23.02 11.91
CA ARG A 453 -14.00 -24.29 11.17
C ARG A 453 -15.05 -24.24 10.06
N ARG A 454 -16.08 -23.40 10.21
CA ARG A 454 -17.20 -23.32 9.26
C ARG A 454 -17.18 -21.96 8.58
N LEU A 455 -16.98 -21.96 7.27
CA LEU A 455 -17.16 -20.80 6.41
C LEU A 455 -18.64 -20.69 6.04
N ALA A 456 -19.37 -19.89 6.80
CA ALA A 456 -20.79 -19.66 6.55
C ALA A 456 -21.25 -18.27 7.00
N LEU A 457 -22.03 -17.61 6.16
CA LEU A 457 -22.71 -16.35 6.44
C LEU A 457 -24.21 -16.54 6.19
N GLU A 458 -24.97 -16.63 7.27
CA GLU A 458 -26.37 -17.09 7.24
C GLU A 458 -27.37 -15.97 7.53
N ALA A 459 -26.88 -14.76 7.82
CA ALA A 459 -27.70 -13.59 8.12
C ALA A 459 -27.87 -12.73 6.85
N PRO A 460 -29.02 -12.83 6.15
CA PRO A 460 -29.30 -12.01 4.98
C PRO A 460 -29.53 -10.56 5.37
N ALA A 461 -28.96 -9.65 4.60
CA ALA A 461 -29.19 -8.20 4.70
C ALA A 461 -29.98 -7.68 3.50
N GLU A 462 -29.40 -7.76 2.31
CA GLU A 462 -29.93 -7.15 1.08
C GLU A 462 -29.99 -8.17 -0.06
N PRO A 463 -31.11 -8.28 -0.80
CA PRO A 463 -31.19 -9.11 -1.99
C PRO A 463 -30.37 -8.47 -3.14
N TYR A 464 -29.64 -9.31 -3.86
CA TYR A 464 -28.83 -8.97 -5.03
C TYR A 464 -29.39 -9.69 -6.27
N PRO A 465 -30.09 -8.97 -7.16
CA PRO A 465 -30.58 -9.55 -8.41
C PRO A 465 -29.42 -10.03 -9.29
N LEU A 466 -29.43 -11.31 -9.68
CA LEU A 466 -28.33 -11.96 -10.39
C LEU A 466 -28.37 -11.67 -11.90
N LYS A 467 -28.36 -10.38 -12.27
CA LYS A 467 -28.45 -9.89 -13.66
C LYS A 467 -27.12 -10.00 -14.44
N ALA A 468 -26.02 -10.09 -13.71
CA ALA A 468 -24.67 -10.30 -14.21
C ALA A 468 -24.01 -11.41 -13.37
N ASP A 469 -22.90 -11.93 -13.87
CA ASP A 469 -22.12 -12.92 -13.11
C ASP A 469 -21.66 -12.31 -11.78
N ALA A 470 -21.70 -13.11 -10.72
CA ALA A 470 -21.23 -12.75 -9.40
C ALA A 470 -20.02 -13.61 -9.03
N GLY A 471 -19.05 -13.02 -8.34
CA GLY A 471 -17.85 -13.72 -7.88
C GLY A 471 -17.88 -13.89 -6.36
N LEU A 472 -17.40 -15.03 -5.88
CA LEU A 472 -17.14 -15.29 -4.47
C LEU A 472 -15.75 -15.92 -4.32
N LEU A 473 -14.83 -15.18 -3.74
CA LEU A 473 -13.51 -15.69 -3.35
C LEU A 473 -13.62 -16.29 -1.94
N LEU A 474 -13.08 -17.50 -1.74
CA LEU A 474 -12.97 -18.12 -0.42
C LEU A 474 -11.77 -19.10 -0.36
N PRO A 475 -11.19 -19.36 0.83
CA PRO A 475 -10.08 -20.28 0.95
C PRO A 475 -10.56 -21.74 0.98
N VAL A 476 -9.87 -22.61 0.25
CA VAL A 476 -10.14 -24.05 0.17
C VAL A 476 -9.00 -24.82 0.83
N ALA A 477 -9.29 -25.41 1.98
CA ALA A 477 -8.34 -26.19 2.77
C ALA A 477 -9.06 -27.29 3.58
N PRO A 478 -8.93 -28.59 3.26
CA PRO A 478 -8.25 -29.15 2.09
C PRO A 478 -9.14 -29.23 0.84
N GLN A 479 -10.46 -29.14 0.98
CA GLN A 479 -11.39 -29.36 -0.13
C GLN A 479 -12.66 -28.51 0.00
N LEU A 480 -13.35 -28.32 -1.11
CA LEU A 480 -14.66 -27.70 -1.24
C LEU A 480 -15.61 -28.71 -1.91
N ALA A 481 -16.28 -29.50 -1.10
CA ALA A 481 -17.16 -30.57 -1.55
C ALA A 481 -18.55 -30.05 -1.95
N GLU A 482 -19.10 -29.10 -1.21
CA GLU A 482 -20.42 -28.51 -1.46
C GLU A 482 -20.41 -27.03 -1.10
N LEU A 483 -21.11 -26.23 -1.89
CA LEU A 483 -21.43 -24.83 -1.61
C LEU A 483 -22.95 -24.68 -1.59
N GLU A 484 -23.47 -24.02 -0.57
CA GLU A 484 -24.86 -23.55 -0.55
C GLU A 484 -24.88 -22.03 -0.66
N LEU A 485 -25.74 -21.50 -1.53
CA LEU A 485 -26.00 -20.06 -1.66
C LEU A 485 -27.45 -19.76 -1.28
N LEU A 486 -27.66 -18.70 -0.51
CA LEU A 486 -29.02 -18.26 -0.16
C LEU A 486 -29.60 -17.46 -1.32
N ALA A 487 -30.73 -17.92 -1.87
CA ALA A 487 -31.34 -17.31 -3.03
C ALA A 487 -32.88 -17.25 -2.96
N ASP A 488 -33.43 -16.26 -3.64
CA ASP A 488 -34.82 -16.23 -4.10
C ASP A 488 -34.87 -16.70 -5.56
N ALA A 489 -35.94 -17.41 -5.94
CA ALA A 489 -36.20 -17.82 -7.31
C ALA A 489 -37.65 -17.51 -7.70
N ALA A 490 -37.83 -16.78 -8.80
CA ALA A 490 -39.15 -16.43 -9.32
C ALA A 490 -39.89 -17.65 -9.90
N GLU A 491 -39.15 -18.62 -10.43
CA GLU A 491 -39.64 -19.89 -10.95
C GLU A 491 -38.63 -21.02 -10.67
N ASP A 492 -39.04 -22.27 -10.91
CA ASP A 492 -38.11 -23.40 -10.86
C ASP A 492 -37.00 -23.20 -11.91
N THR A 493 -35.76 -23.11 -11.47
CA THR A 493 -34.61 -22.79 -12.33
C THR A 493 -33.33 -23.46 -11.82
N VAL A 494 -32.22 -23.23 -12.53
CA VAL A 494 -30.90 -23.77 -12.22
C VAL A 494 -29.93 -22.64 -11.96
N LEU A 495 -29.15 -22.77 -10.89
CA LEU A 495 -28.02 -21.92 -10.57
C LEU A 495 -26.74 -22.60 -11.06
N GLU A 496 -26.11 -22.04 -12.09
CA GLU A 496 -24.83 -22.52 -12.62
C GLU A 496 -23.66 -21.84 -11.89
N VAL A 497 -22.66 -22.64 -11.53
CA VAL A 497 -21.47 -22.21 -10.82
C VAL A 497 -20.22 -22.80 -11.47
N GLU A 498 -19.19 -21.97 -11.61
CA GLU A 498 -17.85 -22.38 -12.02
C GLU A 498 -16.86 -22.17 -10.87
N VAL A 499 -15.93 -23.11 -10.68
CA VAL A 499 -14.84 -22.99 -9.71
C VAL A 499 -13.56 -22.72 -10.48
N TRP A 500 -12.88 -21.63 -10.14
CA TRP A 500 -11.63 -21.22 -10.75
C TRP A 500 -10.52 -21.16 -9.70
N SER A 501 -9.32 -21.62 -10.05
CA SER A 501 -8.10 -21.26 -9.32
C SER A 501 -7.60 -19.88 -9.77
N THR A 502 -6.81 -19.23 -8.93
CA THR A 502 -6.32 -17.85 -9.17
C THR A 502 -5.00 -17.81 -9.95
N GLY A 503 -4.46 -18.97 -10.34
CA GLY A 503 -3.21 -19.11 -11.09
C GLY A 503 -1.97 -18.86 -10.23
N ARG A 504 -1.86 -17.66 -9.64
CA ARG A 504 -0.78 -17.28 -8.71
C ARG A 504 -1.33 -17.01 -7.30
N PRO A 505 -0.53 -17.25 -6.24
CA PRO A 505 -0.97 -17.01 -4.86
C PRO A 505 -1.29 -15.52 -4.56
N GLU A 506 -0.61 -14.58 -5.22
CA GLU A 506 -0.82 -13.14 -5.09
C GLU A 506 -1.95 -12.58 -5.97
N ASN A 507 -2.61 -13.44 -6.75
CA ASN A 507 -3.77 -13.08 -7.58
C ASN A 507 -5.07 -13.48 -6.88
N TYR A 508 -6.11 -12.67 -7.10
CA TYR A 508 -7.43 -12.84 -6.46
C TYR A 508 -8.59 -12.73 -7.46
N VAL A 509 -8.32 -13.12 -8.71
CA VAL A 509 -9.24 -13.12 -9.84
C VAL A 509 -9.21 -14.49 -10.52
N PRO A 510 -10.26 -14.89 -11.26
CA PRO A 510 -10.30 -16.21 -11.88
C PRO A 510 -9.22 -16.33 -12.97
N HIS A 511 -8.53 -17.46 -13.00
CA HIS A 511 -7.48 -17.75 -13.99
C HIS A 511 -7.69 -19.10 -14.68
N THR A 512 -7.68 -20.21 -13.93
CA THR A 512 -7.88 -21.56 -14.50
C THR A 512 -9.21 -22.12 -14.06
N LEU A 513 -10.05 -22.52 -15.01
CA LEU A 513 -11.31 -23.20 -14.71
C LEU A 513 -11.03 -24.63 -14.26
N GLU A 514 -11.45 -24.97 -13.05
CA GLU A 514 -11.26 -26.29 -12.45
C GLU A 514 -12.45 -27.20 -12.73
N LEU A 515 -13.68 -26.68 -12.51
CA LEU A 515 -14.92 -27.43 -12.77
C LEU A 515 -16.13 -26.52 -12.93
N ARG A 516 -17.21 -27.12 -13.46
CA ARG A 516 -18.56 -26.55 -13.51
C ARG A 516 -19.53 -27.42 -12.74
N SER A 517 -20.49 -26.80 -12.08
CA SER A 517 -21.57 -27.48 -11.39
C SER A 517 -22.84 -26.66 -11.40
N THR A 518 -23.93 -27.28 -10.96
CA THR A 518 -25.26 -26.68 -10.94
C THR A 518 -26.02 -27.05 -9.67
N GLY A 519 -26.78 -26.10 -9.14
CA GLY A 519 -27.78 -26.33 -8.09
C GLY A 519 -29.19 -26.06 -8.58
N THR A 520 -30.17 -26.83 -8.10
CA THR A 520 -31.59 -26.61 -8.45
C THR A 520 -32.22 -25.64 -7.46
N ALA A 521 -32.83 -24.56 -7.97
CA ALA A 521 -33.63 -23.62 -7.19
C ALA A 521 -35.12 -23.81 -7.52
N LYS A 522 -35.98 -23.90 -6.51
CA LYS A 522 -37.44 -23.98 -6.65
C LYS A 522 -38.08 -22.62 -6.55
N ALA A 523 -39.21 -22.39 -7.20
CA ALA A 523 -39.93 -21.13 -7.02
C ALA A 523 -40.19 -20.84 -5.53
N GLY A 524 -39.74 -19.69 -5.04
CA GLY A 524 -39.82 -19.32 -3.61
C GLY A 524 -38.67 -18.44 -3.14
N GLU A 525 -38.74 -18.02 -1.88
CA GLU A 525 -37.80 -17.08 -1.27
C GLU A 525 -36.91 -17.76 -0.22
N ARG A 526 -35.70 -17.24 -0.03
CA ARG A 526 -34.72 -17.54 1.03
C ARG A 526 -34.43 -19.03 1.18
N GLN A 527 -34.23 -19.70 0.06
CA GLN A 527 -33.85 -21.11 0.05
C GLN A 527 -32.33 -21.26 -0.10
N TRP A 528 -31.79 -22.29 0.53
CA TRP A 528 -30.38 -22.67 0.36
C TRP A 528 -30.26 -23.58 -0.86
N VAL A 529 -29.74 -23.03 -1.96
CA VAL A 529 -29.48 -23.77 -3.19
C VAL A 529 -28.17 -24.52 -3.04
N LYS A 530 -28.23 -25.85 -3.04
CA LYS A 530 -27.06 -26.71 -2.88
C LYS A 530 -26.38 -26.96 -4.22
N ILE A 531 -25.06 -26.77 -4.26
CA ILE A 531 -24.22 -26.99 -5.43
C ILE A 531 -23.11 -28.00 -5.05
N PRO A 532 -23.14 -29.24 -5.56
CA PRO A 532 -22.08 -30.21 -5.34
C PRO A 532 -20.84 -29.83 -6.17
N LEU A 533 -19.72 -29.54 -5.54
CA LEU A 533 -18.50 -29.09 -6.23
C LEU A 533 -17.46 -30.22 -6.30
N GLY A 534 -17.19 -30.89 -5.19
CA GLY A 534 -16.23 -32.01 -5.14
C GLY A 534 -14.79 -31.61 -5.50
N TRP A 535 -14.41 -30.35 -5.34
CA TRP A 535 -13.06 -29.87 -5.65
C TRP A 535 -12.12 -30.10 -4.47
N ALA A 536 -10.99 -30.75 -4.70
CA ALA A 536 -9.94 -30.95 -3.73
C ALA A 536 -8.60 -30.61 -4.40
N PRO A 537 -8.12 -29.36 -4.28
CA PRO A 537 -6.83 -28.99 -4.86
C PRO A 537 -5.68 -29.76 -4.18
N GLU A 538 -4.58 -29.94 -4.92
CA GLU A 538 -3.38 -30.63 -4.39
C GLU A 538 -2.80 -29.92 -3.16
N GLU A 539 -2.81 -28.58 -3.20
CA GLU A 539 -2.43 -27.72 -2.10
C GLU A 539 -3.57 -26.76 -1.77
N ALA A 540 -3.69 -26.41 -0.49
CA ALA A 540 -4.68 -25.46 -0.04
C ALA A 540 -4.45 -24.09 -0.71
N GLN A 541 -5.53 -23.51 -1.24
CA GLN A 541 -5.48 -22.29 -2.06
C GLN A 541 -6.84 -21.59 -2.06
N ASN A 542 -6.90 -20.36 -2.58
CA ASN A 542 -8.15 -19.66 -2.80
C ASN A 542 -8.90 -20.20 -4.02
N ALA A 543 -10.21 -20.37 -3.90
CA ALA A 543 -11.12 -20.54 -5.03
C ALA A 543 -11.74 -19.19 -5.39
N PHE A 544 -11.85 -18.91 -6.69
CA PHE A 544 -12.75 -17.90 -7.21
C PHE A 544 -13.99 -18.60 -7.79
N ILE A 545 -15.13 -18.46 -7.11
CA ILE A 545 -16.39 -19.06 -7.52
C ILE A 545 -17.15 -18.07 -8.38
N VAL A 546 -17.39 -18.41 -9.65
CA VAL A 546 -18.24 -17.62 -10.55
C VAL A 546 -19.65 -18.19 -10.51
N VAL A 547 -20.61 -17.37 -10.11
CA VAL A 547 -22.04 -17.69 -10.12
C VAL A 547 -22.65 -17.01 -11.35
N LYS A 548 -23.18 -17.81 -12.28
CA LYS A 548 -23.63 -17.30 -13.58
C LYS A 548 -24.91 -16.48 -13.46
N ALA A 549 -25.00 -15.42 -14.25
CA ALA A 549 -26.18 -14.58 -14.37
C ALA A 549 -27.45 -15.42 -14.62
N ASN A 550 -28.49 -15.18 -13.83
CA ASN A 550 -29.81 -15.78 -14.02
C ASN A 550 -30.89 -14.78 -13.60
N PRO A 551 -31.65 -14.20 -14.57
CA PRO A 551 -32.68 -13.20 -14.27
C PRO A 551 -33.80 -13.67 -13.33
N GLN A 552 -33.96 -14.98 -13.15
CA GLN A 552 -34.95 -15.56 -12.24
C GLN A 552 -34.45 -15.68 -10.80
N LEU A 553 -33.17 -15.39 -10.53
CA LEU A 553 -32.54 -15.55 -9.23
C LEU A 553 -32.10 -14.22 -8.62
N SER A 554 -32.23 -14.13 -7.30
CA SER A 554 -31.56 -13.11 -6.48
C SER A 554 -30.79 -13.79 -5.37
N LEU A 555 -29.51 -13.45 -5.20
CA LEU A 555 -28.72 -13.88 -4.04
C LEU A 555 -28.96 -12.94 -2.87
N TYR A 556 -28.40 -13.23 -1.71
CA TYR A 556 -28.41 -12.30 -0.57
C TYR A 556 -26.99 -11.88 -0.20
N LEU A 557 -26.78 -10.59 0.02
CA LEU A 557 -25.59 -10.04 0.68
C LEU A 557 -25.74 -10.15 2.20
N SER A 558 -24.62 -10.28 2.90
CA SER A 558 -24.53 -10.17 4.35
C SER A 558 -23.82 -8.88 4.74
N ASP A 559 -24.28 -8.22 5.80
CA ASP A 559 -23.57 -7.08 6.41
C ASP A 559 -22.47 -7.54 7.39
N GLN A 560 -22.23 -8.85 7.49
CA GLN A 560 -21.15 -9.41 8.30
C GLN A 560 -19.94 -9.72 7.41
N PRO A 561 -18.77 -9.11 7.65
CA PRO A 561 -17.54 -9.50 6.97
C PRO A 561 -17.08 -10.88 7.44
N GLN A 562 -16.29 -11.56 6.59
CA GLN A 562 -15.63 -12.81 6.91
C GLN A 562 -14.22 -12.78 6.32
N THR A 563 -13.20 -12.82 7.19
CA THR A 563 -11.81 -12.85 6.76
C THR A 563 -11.56 -14.02 5.81
N GLY A 564 -10.85 -13.74 4.71
CA GLY A 564 -10.60 -14.66 3.61
C GLY A 564 -11.71 -14.74 2.55
N VAL A 565 -12.86 -14.07 2.75
CA VAL A 565 -14.01 -14.14 1.83
C VAL A 565 -14.30 -12.77 1.23
N ILE A 566 -14.40 -12.72 -0.10
CA ILE A 566 -14.69 -11.49 -0.84
C ILE A 566 -15.76 -11.75 -1.89
N ALA A 567 -16.73 -10.85 -2.02
CA ALA A 567 -17.69 -10.88 -3.12
C ALA A 567 -17.33 -9.88 -4.23
N PHE A 568 -17.66 -10.26 -5.46
CA PHE A 568 -17.39 -9.49 -6.66
C PHE A 568 -18.63 -9.40 -7.54
N HIS A 569 -18.74 -8.28 -8.25
CA HIS A 569 -19.61 -8.13 -9.40
C HIS A 569 -18.78 -8.21 -10.69
N HIS A 570 -19.26 -8.93 -11.70
CA HIS A 570 -18.67 -8.92 -13.03
C HIS A 570 -19.22 -7.75 -13.85
N SER A 571 -18.39 -6.76 -14.08
CA SER A 571 -18.75 -5.58 -14.86
C SER A 571 -18.57 -5.86 -16.35
N ALA A 572 -19.67 -6.13 -17.08
CA ALA A 572 -19.66 -6.37 -18.53
C ALA A 572 -19.15 -5.17 -19.37
N ALA A 573 -19.07 -4.00 -18.74
CA ALA A 573 -18.31 -2.85 -19.21
C ALA A 573 -17.70 -2.22 -17.95
N PRO A 574 -16.37 -2.09 -17.82
CA PRO A 574 -15.78 -1.50 -16.64
C PRO A 574 -16.43 -0.13 -16.39
N ALA A 575 -16.54 0.29 -15.12
CA ALA A 575 -17.10 1.60 -14.74
C ALA A 575 -16.44 2.81 -15.48
N SER A 576 -15.36 2.55 -16.21
CA SER A 576 -14.66 3.40 -17.18
C SER A 576 -15.26 3.47 -18.60
N ALA A 577 -16.49 3.01 -18.84
CA ALA A 577 -17.22 3.20 -20.11
C ALA A 577 -17.38 4.68 -20.56
N GLN A 578 -16.89 5.65 -19.79
CA GLN A 578 -16.74 7.05 -20.19
C GLN A 578 -15.42 7.36 -20.95
N ASN A 579 -14.42 6.47 -20.98
CA ASN A 579 -13.18 6.63 -21.79
C ASN A 579 -12.54 5.27 -22.19
N PRO A 580 -12.98 4.65 -23.29
CA PRO A 580 -12.44 3.38 -23.79
C PRO A 580 -10.98 3.42 -24.28
N GLU A 581 -10.37 4.60 -24.42
CA GLU A 581 -8.96 4.76 -24.83
C GLU A 581 -7.94 4.42 -23.71
N ASN A 582 -8.41 4.19 -22.46
CA ASN A 582 -7.56 4.19 -21.26
C ASN A 582 -7.16 2.82 -20.73
N TYR A 583 -7.80 1.75 -21.20
CA TYR A 583 -7.67 0.41 -20.62
C TYR A 583 -7.68 -0.63 -21.73
N ARG A 584 -6.86 -1.69 -21.58
CA ARG A 584 -7.10 -2.93 -22.33
C ARG A 584 -8.42 -3.54 -21.87
N SER A 585 -9.22 -4.02 -22.82
CA SER A 585 -10.60 -4.49 -22.59
C SER A 585 -10.69 -5.88 -21.95
N ASP A 586 -9.57 -6.53 -21.66
CA ASP A 586 -9.43 -7.92 -21.21
C ASP A 586 -8.57 -8.02 -19.94
N GLN A 587 -8.97 -7.37 -18.86
CA GLN A 587 -8.24 -7.37 -17.58
C GLN A 587 -9.14 -7.89 -16.44
N PRO A 588 -9.05 -9.19 -16.09
CA PRO A 588 -9.89 -9.79 -15.05
C PRO A 588 -9.91 -9.01 -13.73
N VAL A 589 -8.76 -8.47 -13.31
CA VAL A 589 -8.67 -7.63 -12.09
C VAL A 589 -9.61 -6.42 -12.09
N VAL A 590 -9.89 -5.85 -13.27
CA VAL A 590 -10.76 -4.69 -13.48
C VAL A 590 -12.21 -5.14 -13.70
N GLU A 591 -12.43 -6.24 -14.42
CA GLU A 591 -13.75 -6.80 -14.72
C GLU A 591 -14.47 -7.29 -13.45
N TRP A 592 -13.73 -7.92 -12.54
CA TRP A 592 -14.23 -8.36 -11.24
C TRP A 592 -14.02 -7.28 -10.19
N THR A 593 -15.09 -6.57 -9.81
CA THR A 593 -15.03 -5.41 -8.92
C THR A 593 -15.76 -5.66 -7.59
N MET A 594 -15.18 -5.12 -6.51
CA MET A 594 -15.81 -5.11 -5.17
C MET A 594 -16.66 -3.85 -4.92
N ARG A 595 -16.54 -2.82 -5.77
CA ARG A 595 -17.05 -1.46 -5.46
C ARG A 595 -18.56 -1.39 -5.32
N GLU A 596 -19.30 -2.11 -6.17
CA GLU A 596 -20.77 -2.08 -6.16
C GLU A 596 -21.38 -2.82 -4.96
N LEU A 597 -20.70 -3.87 -4.49
CA LEU A 597 -21.17 -4.66 -3.35
C LEU A 597 -20.68 -4.07 -2.01
N GLY A 598 -19.56 -3.37 -2.02
CA GLY A 598 -18.81 -2.97 -0.84
C GLY A 598 -17.87 -4.10 -0.40
N ALA A 599 -16.60 -3.78 -0.15
CA ALA A 599 -15.54 -4.76 0.11
C ALA A 599 -15.80 -5.69 1.33
N ARG A 600 -16.72 -5.31 2.22
CA ARG A 600 -17.05 -6.01 3.48
C ARG A 600 -18.45 -6.64 3.49
N ARG A 601 -19.10 -6.77 2.33
CA ARG A 601 -20.47 -7.33 2.20
C ARG A 601 -20.48 -8.57 1.30
N PRO A 602 -19.93 -9.70 1.77
CA PRO A 602 -19.95 -10.95 1.00
C PRO A 602 -21.38 -11.51 0.83
N PHE A 603 -21.57 -12.45 -0.10
CA PHE A 603 -22.83 -13.17 -0.24
C PHE A 603 -23.10 -14.10 0.95
N CYS A 604 -24.37 -14.39 1.23
CA CYS A 604 -24.79 -15.42 2.16
C CYS A 604 -24.50 -16.80 1.56
N PHE A 605 -23.64 -17.56 2.22
CA PHE A 605 -23.17 -18.86 1.75
C PHE A 605 -22.93 -19.83 2.90
N ARG A 606 -22.79 -21.12 2.57
CA ARG A 606 -22.22 -22.16 3.43
C ARG A 606 -21.30 -23.03 2.61
N ALA A 607 -20.05 -23.18 3.04
CA ALA A 607 -19.10 -24.09 2.41
C ALA A 607 -18.92 -25.36 3.27
N TYR A 608 -18.79 -26.50 2.59
CA TYR A 608 -18.56 -27.80 3.22
C TYR A 608 -17.39 -28.55 2.52
N PRO A 609 -16.64 -29.39 3.26
CA PRO A 609 -16.72 -29.62 4.71
C PRO A 609 -16.13 -28.44 5.49
N GLU A 610 -15.89 -28.65 6.80
CA GLU A 610 -15.13 -27.69 7.61
C GLU A 610 -13.74 -27.41 7.02
N THR A 611 -13.27 -26.18 7.19
CA THR A 611 -12.00 -25.68 6.66
C THR A 611 -10.87 -25.76 7.69
N ASN A 612 -9.65 -25.97 7.20
CA ASN A 612 -8.40 -25.87 7.94
C ASN A 612 -7.64 -24.55 7.64
N ALA A 613 -8.26 -23.58 6.97
CA ALA A 613 -7.59 -22.35 6.55
C ALA A 613 -7.19 -21.41 7.71
N PHE A 614 -7.75 -21.60 8.91
CA PHE A 614 -7.60 -20.70 10.07
C PHE A 614 -7.12 -21.39 11.34
N THR A 615 -6.44 -22.52 11.21
CA THR A 615 -5.92 -23.30 12.35
C THR A 615 -4.86 -22.49 13.13
N PRO A 616 -4.61 -22.81 14.41
CA PRO A 616 -3.64 -22.04 15.21
C PRO A 616 -2.20 -22.07 14.65
N GLU A 617 -1.82 -23.11 13.91
CA GLU A 617 -0.51 -23.22 13.26
C GLU A 617 -0.28 -22.13 12.20
N GLN A 618 -1.35 -21.53 11.68
CA GLN A 618 -1.24 -20.42 10.73
C GLN A 618 -0.55 -19.20 11.38
N ALA A 619 -0.69 -19.00 12.69
CA ALA A 619 -0.07 -17.89 13.42
C ALA A 619 1.46 -18.07 13.66
N VAL A 620 2.06 -19.19 13.23
CA VAL A 620 3.51 -19.44 13.33
C VAL A 620 4.13 -19.92 12.00
N ASN A 621 3.37 -19.88 10.90
CA ASN A 621 3.82 -20.42 9.61
C ASN A 621 4.89 -19.53 8.93
N GLY A 622 4.99 -18.26 9.36
CA GLY A 622 5.95 -17.25 8.91
C GLY A 622 5.44 -16.28 7.83
N TYR A 623 4.23 -16.46 7.30
CA TYR A 623 3.63 -15.48 6.39
C TYR A 623 2.96 -14.36 7.18
N LEU A 624 3.13 -13.12 6.71
CA LEU A 624 2.65 -11.92 7.41
C LEU A 624 1.37 -11.35 6.81
N ARG A 625 0.80 -12.00 5.80
CA ARG A 625 -0.38 -11.52 5.07
C ARG A 625 -0.95 -12.64 4.19
N PRO A 626 -2.16 -12.46 3.66
CA PRO A 626 -2.71 -13.39 2.67
C PRO A 626 -1.79 -13.55 1.46
N TYR A 627 -1.59 -14.80 1.04
CA TYR A 627 -0.80 -15.21 -0.13
C TYR A 627 -1.20 -16.64 -0.50
N GLY A 628 -2.09 -16.81 -1.48
CA GLY A 628 -2.70 -18.10 -1.83
C GLY A 628 -3.70 -18.63 -0.79
N GLN A 629 -3.47 -18.34 0.48
CA GLN A 629 -4.35 -18.59 1.62
C GLN A 629 -4.37 -17.37 2.56
N PRO A 630 -5.28 -17.32 3.56
CA PRO A 630 -5.35 -16.21 4.51
C PRO A 630 -4.13 -16.07 5.43
N HIS A 631 -3.49 -17.17 5.82
CA HIS A 631 -2.32 -17.21 6.72
C HIS A 631 -2.50 -16.48 8.06
N LEU A 632 -3.58 -16.79 8.77
CA LEU A 632 -3.80 -16.31 10.13
C LEU A 632 -4.67 -17.30 10.93
N TRP A 633 -4.53 -17.28 12.25
CA TRP A 633 -5.49 -17.91 13.15
C TRP A 633 -6.69 -17.00 13.35
N VAL A 634 -7.90 -17.56 13.22
CA VAL A 634 -9.15 -16.90 13.60
C VAL A 634 -9.84 -17.75 14.65
N SER A 635 -10.14 -17.18 15.82
CA SER A 635 -10.80 -17.91 16.90
C SER A 635 -12.29 -18.20 16.62
N GLU A 636 -12.89 -19.06 17.42
CA GLU A 636 -14.36 -19.04 17.57
C GLU A 636 -14.82 -17.66 18.11
N PRO A 637 -16.08 -17.25 17.89
CA PRO A 637 -16.56 -15.95 18.35
C PRO A 637 -16.34 -15.70 19.85
N LEU A 638 -15.76 -14.56 20.24
CA LEU A 638 -15.44 -14.25 21.64
C LEU A 638 -16.69 -14.24 22.54
N ALA A 639 -17.82 -13.78 22.02
CA ALA A 639 -19.08 -13.72 22.76
C ALA A 639 -19.57 -15.08 23.29
N SER A 640 -19.13 -16.20 22.71
CA SER A 640 -19.52 -17.54 23.18
C SER A 640 -18.65 -18.06 24.33
N ARG A 641 -17.41 -17.57 24.47
CA ARG A 641 -16.42 -18.10 25.44
C ARG A 641 -15.91 -17.09 26.46
N GLY A 642 -16.12 -15.79 26.24
CA GLY A 642 -15.59 -14.69 27.05
C GLY A 642 -14.13 -14.33 26.75
N GLU A 643 -13.32 -15.29 26.32
CA GLU A 643 -11.91 -15.11 25.92
C GLU A 643 -11.51 -16.19 24.90
N ALA A 644 -10.57 -15.88 24.01
CA ALA A 644 -9.89 -16.86 23.15
C ALA A 644 -8.39 -16.92 23.48
N HIS A 645 -7.77 -18.09 23.42
CA HIS A 645 -6.33 -18.21 23.62
C HIS A 645 -5.64 -18.98 22.50
N LEU A 646 -4.42 -18.53 22.17
CA LEU A 646 -3.44 -19.21 21.32
C LEU A 646 -2.25 -19.60 22.20
N GLU A 647 -1.95 -20.89 22.31
CA GLU A 647 -0.95 -21.46 23.22
C GLU A 647 0.20 -22.11 22.45
N LEU A 648 1.41 -21.77 22.87
CA LEU A 648 2.69 -22.35 22.45
C LEU A 648 3.21 -23.23 23.60
N SER A 649 3.58 -24.46 23.29
CA SER A 649 4.13 -25.42 24.24
C SER A 649 5.45 -25.99 23.74
N TRP A 650 6.48 -25.99 24.58
CA TRP A 650 7.80 -26.50 24.23
C TRP A 650 8.08 -27.83 24.95
N PRO A 651 8.80 -28.78 24.31
CA PRO A 651 9.21 -30.02 24.96
C PRO A 651 10.12 -29.79 26.17
N GLU A 652 10.94 -28.73 26.12
CA GLU A 652 11.82 -28.29 27.19
C GLU A 652 11.54 -26.81 27.50
N PRO A 653 11.64 -26.37 28.77
CA PRO A 653 11.42 -24.98 29.13
C PRO A 653 12.34 -24.04 28.34
N VAL A 654 11.77 -22.95 27.82
CA VAL A 654 12.52 -21.91 27.09
C VAL A 654 12.57 -20.62 27.89
N THR A 655 13.63 -19.84 27.72
CA THR A 655 13.72 -18.50 28.29
C THR A 655 13.20 -17.49 27.27
N VAL A 656 12.30 -16.61 27.70
CA VAL A 656 11.63 -15.61 26.88
C VAL A 656 11.99 -14.22 27.37
N SER A 657 12.42 -13.34 26.47
CA SER A 657 12.74 -11.93 26.71
C SER A 657 11.87 -10.96 25.90
N GLU A 658 11.38 -11.40 24.73
CA GLU A 658 10.57 -10.58 23.82
C GLU A 658 9.47 -11.43 23.16
N VAL A 659 8.26 -10.87 23.08
CA VAL A 659 7.13 -11.44 22.34
C VAL A 659 6.66 -10.42 21.31
N GLN A 660 6.57 -10.84 20.05
CA GLN A 660 6.04 -10.01 18.96
C GLN A 660 4.71 -10.57 18.48
N LEU A 661 3.73 -9.70 18.28
CA LEU A 661 2.39 -10.03 17.81
C LEU A 661 2.06 -9.22 16.57
N VAL A 662 1.52 -9.89 15.55
CA VAL A 662 0.93 -9.25 14.35
C VAL A 662 -0.53 -9.65 14.29
N PHE A 663 -1.42 -8.66 14.39
CA PHE A 663 -2.86 -8.82 14.31
C PHE A 663 -3.38 -8.52 12.91
N ASN A 664 -4.60 -8.97 12.60
CA ASN A 664 -5.23 -8.61 11.34
C ASN A 664 -5.72 -7.15 11.39
N ASP A 665 -5.21 -6.31 10.48
CA ASP A 665 -5.69 -4.95 10.24
C ASP A 665 -6.39 -4.81 8.87
N ASP A 666 -6.80 -5.94 8.30
CA ASP A 666 -7.50 -6.06 7.02
C ASP A 666 -6.78 -5.32 5.87
N VAL A 667 -5.73 -5.95 5.34
CA VAL A 667 -4.94 -5.40 4.22
C VAL A 667 -5.70 -5.36 2.89
N ASN A 668 -6.99 -5.74 2.88
CA ASN A 668 -7.89 -5.50 1.75
C ASN A 668 -8.56 -4.12 1.82
N GLU A 669 -8.71 -3.56 3.02
CA GLU A 669 -9.31 -2.24 3.23
C GLU A 669 -8.41 -1.16 2.63
N ASP A 670 -8.97 -0.35 1.73
CA ASP A 670 -8.24 0.72 1.04
C ASP A 670 -8.17 1.96 1.94
N LEU A 671 -6.98 2.30 2.44
CA LEU A 671 -6.79 3.48 3.28
C LEU A 671 -6.02 4.56 2.51
N ILE A 672 -6.48 5.80 2.60
CA ILE A 672 -5.85 6.98 1.98
C ILE A 672 -5.75 8.12 3.00
N ASN A 673 -4.64 8.84 3.02
CA ASN A 673 -4.36 9.85 4.04
C ASN A 673 -5.40 10.99 4.16
N LEU A 674 -5.98 11.43 3.03
CA LEU A 674 -7.00 12.50 2.99
C LEU A 674 -8.40 11.99 2.61
N HIS A 675 -8.68 10.70 2.85
CA HIS A 675 -10.01 10.06 2.74
C HIS A 675 -10.81 10.42 1.49
N HIS A 676 -10.35 9.95 0.33
CA HIS A 676 -11.14 10.05 -0.91
C HIS A 676 -12.50 9.34 -0.83
N HIS A 677 -12.61 8.35 0.06
CA HIS A 677 -13.85 7.75 0.52
C HIS A 677 -13.83 7.67 2.03
N ARG A 678 -15.01 7.48 2.63
CA ARG A 678 -15.15 7.35 4.09
C ARG A 678 -15.13 5.88 4.49
N THR A 679 -14.11 5.48 5.23
CA THR A 679 -14.12 4.21 5.96
C THR A 679 -15.06 4.35 7.18
N PRO A 680 -15.97 3.38 7.44
CA PRO A 680 -17.04 3.55 8.41
C PRO A 680 -16.61 3.42 9.88
N PHE A 681 -15.32 3.17 10.15
CA PHE A 681 -14.76 2.96 11.48
C PHE A 681 -13.43 3.72 11.62
N ASP A 682 -13.18 4.27 12.81
CA ASP A 682 -11.93 5.00 13.10
C ASP A 682 -10.79 4.05 13.49
N ILE A 683 -11.13 2.81 13.90
CA ILE A 683 -10.18 1.75 14.23
C ILE A 683 -10.59 0.50 13.47
N ILE A 684 -9.63 -0.20 12.86
CA ILE A 684 -9.92 -1.44 12.13
C ILE A 684 -10.57 -2.47 13.06
N PRO A 685 -11.77 -2.99 12.73
CA PRO A 685 -12.52 -3.91 13.59
C PRO A 685 -11.78 -5.19 13.96
N GLU A 686 -10.98 -5.74 13.04
CA GLU A 686 -10.25 -7.00 13.19
C GLU A 686 -9.08 -6.91 14.19
N LEU A 687 -8.62 -5.70 14.51
CA LEU A 687 -7.54 -5.53 15.46
C LEU A 687 -7.96 -5.99 16.85
N VAL A 688 -7.15 -6.89 17.43
CA VAL A 688 -7.24 -7.26 18.84
C VAL A 688 -7.01 -6.02 19.70
N ARG A 689 -7.94 -5.73 20.61
CA ARG A 689 -7.95 -4.54 21.44
C ARG A 689 -7.35 -4.79 22.82
N ASP A 690 -7.86 -5.79 23.52
CA ASP A 690 -7.47 -6.10 24.90
C ASP A 690 -6.97 -7.55 24.97
N TYR A 691 -5.78 -7.75 25.53
CA TYR A 691 -5.16 -9.07 25.62
C TYR A 691 -4.11 -9.17 26.73
N ARG A 692 -3.79 -10.40 27.11
CA ARG A 692 -2.69 -10.75 28.02
C ARG A 692 -1.72 -11.70 27.35
N ILE A 693 -0.45 -11.55 27.68
CA ILE A 693 0.58 -12.57 27.41
C ILE A 693 0.83 -13.27 28.74
N GLU A 694 0.65 -14.58 28.76
CA GLU A 694 0.78 -15.38 29.98
C GLU A 694 1.81 -16.48 29.79
N GLY A 695 2.67 -16.68 30.80
CA GLY A 695 3.65 -17.75 30.86
C GLY A 695 3.26 -18.78 31.90
N PHE A 696 3.42 -20.06 31.61
CA PHE A 696 3.27 -21.13 32.58
C PHE A 696 4.60 -21.34 33.32
N VAL A 697 4.65 -20.84 34.55
CA VAL A 697 5.85 -20.78 35.40
C VAL A 697 5.55 -21.47 36.72
N ASN A 698 6.41 -22.41 37.12
CA ASN A 698 6.32 -23.15 38.39
C ASN A 698 4.92 -23.77 38.64
N GLY A 699 4.31 -24.35 37.60
CA GLY A 699 3.01 -25.02 37.70
C GLY A 699 1.78 -24.10 37.68
N SER A 700 1.93 -22.82 37.34
CA SER A 700 0.82 -21.86 37.29
C SER A 700 0.95 -20.87 36.13
N TRP A 701 -0.19 -20.40 35.60
CA TRP A 701 -0.21 -19.31 34.64
C TRP A 701 0.04 -17.97 35.34
N GLN A 702 0.97 -17.18 34.81
CA GLN A 702 1.31 -15.85 35.29
C GLN A 702 1.24 -14.86 34.13
N ALA A 703 0.63 -13.69 34.36
CA ALA A 703 0.61 -12.63 33.36
C ALA A 703 2.00 -12.00 33.24
N LEU A 704 2.57 -12.06 32.04
CA LEU A 704 3.85 -11.44 31.68
C LEU A 704 3.64 -10.02 31.14
N HIS A 705 2.54 -9.79 30.43
CA HIS A 705 2.13 -8.48 29.92
C HIS A 705 0.60 -8.38 29.84
N ARG A 706 0.07 -7.17 29.98
CA ARG A 706 -1.33 -6.85 29.71
C ARG A 706 -1.39 -5.61 28.81
N GLU A 707 -2.18 -5.70 27.76
CA GLU A 707 -2.45 -4.60 26.83
C GLU A 707 -3.95 -4.30 26.81
N GLU A 708 -4.30 -3.02 26.79
CA GLU A 708 -5.67 -2.55 26.66
C GLU A 708 -5.74 -1.43 25.61
N GLY A 709 -6.83 -1.36 24.85
CA GLY A 709 -7.04 -0.30 23.86
C GLY A 709 -6.09 -0.35 22.67
N ASN A 710 -5.56 -1.53 22.32
CA ASN A 710 -4.69 -1.68 21.16
C ASN A 710 -5.43 -1.32 19.86
N ARG A 711 -4.73 -0.52 19.04
CA ARG A 711 -5.17 -0.07 17.71
C ARG A 711 -4.07 -0.20 16.66
N LYS A 712 -3.04 -0.99 16.95
CA LYS A 712 -1.90 -1.21 16.06
C LYS A 712 -1.86 -2.66 15.61
N ARG A 713 -1.52 -2.88 14.34
CA ARG A 713 -1.31 -4.19 13.72
C ARG A 713 -0.22 -4.96 14.44
N LYS A 714 0.96 -4.36 14.56
CA LYS A 714 2.13 -4.97 15.16
C LYS A 714 2.42 -4.44 16.56
N ARG A 715 2.72 -5.35 17.48
CA ARG A 715 3.12 -5.06 18.86
C ARG A 715 4.36 -5.85 19.23
N VAL A 716 5.33 -5.17 19.83
CA VAL A 716 6.58 -5.75 20.34
C VAL A 716 6.62 -5.52 21.83
N HIS A 717 6.59 -6.61 22.60
CA HIS A 717 6.58 -6.60 24.06
C HIS A 717 7.90 -7.15 24.57
N ARG A 718 8.73 -6.27 25.14
CA ARG A 718 9.98 -6.66 25.81
C ARG A 718 9.69 -6.83 27.29
N LEU A 719 10.04 -7.98 27.83
CA LEU A 719 9.85 -8.27 29.25
C LEU A 719 10.93 -7.54 30.07
N ASP A 720 10.57 -7.07 31.26
CA ASP A 720 11.50 -6.39 32.17
C ASP A 720 12.68 -7.29 32.58
N ALA A 721 12.44 -8.59 32.65
CA ALA A 721 13.44 -9.63 32.86
C ALA A 721 13.08 -10.87 32.04
N PRO A 722 14.08 -11.64 31.56
CA PRO A 722 13.81 -12.92 30.91
C PRO A 722 13.09 -13.89 31.84
N VAL A 723 12.10 -14.61 31.32
CA VAL A 723 11.27 -15.57 32.07
C VAL A 723 11.37 -16.94 31.44
N THR A 724 11.70 -17.96 32.23
CA THR A 724 11.69 -19.35 31.77
C THR A 724 10.28 -19.94 31.87
N VAL A 725 9.74 -20.40 30.75
CA VAL A 725 8.37 -20.92 30.62
C VAL A 725 8.37 -22.29 29.95
N GLU A 726 7.47 -23.17 30.38
CA GLU A 726 7.17 -24.41 29.65
C GLU A 726 6.16 -24.16 28.53
N ARG A 727 5.26 -23.20 28.75
CA ARG A 727 4.16 -22.84 27.86
C ARG A 727 3.92 -21.34 27.91
N LEU A 728 3.51 -20.77 26.80
CA LEU A 728 3.15 -19.36 26.67
C LEU A 728 1.82 -19.27 25.94
N ARG A 729 0.93 -18.39 26.36
CA ARG A 729 -0.30 -18.13 25.60
C ARG A 729 -0.60 -16.65 25.46
N LEU A 730 -1.13 -16.31 24.29
CA LEU A 730 -1.84 -15.06 24.05
C LEU A 730 -3.30 -15.29 24.42
N ALA A 731 -3.80 -14.56 25.41
CA ALA A 731 -5.20 -14.56 25.84
C ALA A 731 -5.88 -13.28 25.35
N VAL A 732 -6.75 -13.40 24.34
CA VAL A 732 -7.48 -12.30 23.72
C VAL A 732 -8.85 -12.14 24.37
N GLU A 733 -9.06 -10.97 24.98
CA GLU A 733 -10.28 -10.63 25.70
C GLU A 733 -11.28 -9.90 24.79
N GLN A 734 -10.81 -8.94 24.00
CA GLN A 734 -11.67 -8.08 23.17
C GLN A 734 -10.99 -7.68 21.86
N THR A 735 -11.80 -7.45 20.82
CA THR A 735 -11.42 -6.85 19.53
C THR A 735 -12.02 -5.45 19.42
N ASN A 736 -11.65 -4.71 18.36
CA ASN A 736 -12.25 -3.42 18.04
C ASN A 736 -13.59 -3.51 17.29
N GLY A 737 -14.03 -4.73 16.92
CA GLY A 737 -15.33 -4.95 16.29
C GLY A 737 -15.50 -6.33 15.61
N SER A 738 -14.42 -7.07 15.34
CA SER A 738 -14.53 -8.44 14.79
C SER A 738 -15.09 -9.42 15.82
N ARG A 739 -15.77 -10.46 15.33
CA ARG A 739 -16.45 -11.47 16.17
C ARG A 739 -15.46 -12.37 16.90
N GLY A 740 -14.29 -12.62 16.33
CA GLY A 740 -13.26 -13.51 16.86
C GLY A 740 -11.90 -12.82 16.91
N ALA A 741 -10.96 -13.39 17.65
CA ALA A 741 -9.57 -12.97 17.64
C ALA A 741 -8.90 -13.36 16.32
N GLU A 742 -8.18 -12.42 15.69
CA GLU A 742 -7.52 -12.62 14.41
C GLU A 742 -6.03 -12.31 14.52
N VAL A 743 -5.21 -13.36 14.53
CA VAL A 743 -3.76 -13.27 14.78
C VAL A 743 -3.02 -13.82 13.58
N VAL A 744 -2.29 -12.93 12.92
CA VAL A 744 -1.46 -13.26 11.75
C VAL A 744 -0.18 -13.95 12.19
N GLU A 745 0.48 -13.44 13.24
CA GLU A 745 1.74 -14.01 13.70
C GLU A 745 1.97 -13.81 15.20
N ILE A 746 2.54 -14.82 15.85
CA ILE A 746 3.19 -14.73 17.16
C ILE A 746 4.64 -15.20 17.04
N ARG A 747 5.57 -14.36 17.49
CA ARG A 747 7.00 -14.69 17.61
C ARG A 747 7.48 -14.55 19.04
N VAL A 748 8.41 -15.40 19.43
CA VAL A 748 8.95 -15.44 20.79
C VAL A 748 10.47 -15.52 20.74
N TYR A 749 11.18 -14.62 21.43
CA TYR A 749 12.64 -14.58 21.48
C TYR A 749 13.14 -14.64 22.92
N GLY A 750 14.35 -15.18 23.10
CA GLY A 750 14.99 -15.42 24.39
C GLY A 750 15.96 -14.36 24.88
#